data_AF-A0A559JH16-F1
#
_entry.id   AF-A0A559JH16-F1
#
_cell.length_a   1.000
_cell.length_b   1.000
_cell.length_c   1.000
_cell.angle_alpha   90.00
_cell.angle_beta   90.00
_cell.angle_gamma   90.00
#
_symmetry.space_group_name_H-M   'P 1'
#
loop_
_entity.id
_entity.type
_entity.pdbx_description
1 polymer ?
#
loop_
_entity_poly.entity_id
_entity_poly.type
_entity_poly.pdbx_seq_one_letter_code
_entity_poly.pdbx_strand_id
1 'polypeptide(L)'
;MPGWKRICKIVGYLLLVPLLLCFTYQNRLNESSYKSFQEPLDPVVSASHIASEYDVIVAGTDPEGIMAAVSAARNGLKVLLTEDRDRPILGGLMTLGWLNSLDLNKAPVSYRFWNNPVYLDKGLFQEWYNGIRGTSFDVNHAANLFYRMVSAEPNIDLLMRVRTMEPLTEGNRVVGMDLVKENGEEIRVRSKAIIDATQDADIAAAAGVPYTLGREDIGEPDAQMAVTLVFKLSGVTGKVWHGLKQHKNTGFDNRSIWGYQDAREYVSSDPSRVKIRSLNIGREDGDTVLINSMQIYGIDPLDPESLKEGMRIGEKEAPLIVDFLKKKFKEFRNVEFAGTAPELYVRETRHIQGEYRLTMADLMANRDHWDAIAYGSYEVDIQSLNANNKGSIMLVPEQYGVPFRCLVPLQVDGLLVVGRSASFDTLPHGSARVIPLGMATGQAAGAAVKLALDRGVTLRDLSKSKDGIAELRHRLTKQGMDLTMRSFPTPAYAKHKDYKGLLAATSLFLTIGGYSNDGWDLDEASNPKRFASQIRIVQKRYPEAFAQTLTSEFIGGSSSDGPLDLDQAAYTIALSGGISDDKKTAVQALMERGWIRKETIDGFANRNSLTNGDTFMIVRDVMEYGVGVTFD
;
A
#
# COMPACT_ATOMS: atom_id res chain seq x y z
N MET A 1 -10.06 62.57 -19.96
CA MET A 1 -11.04 61.51 -19.61
C MET A 1 -10.68 60.85 -18.27
N PRO A 2 -11.06 61.43 -17.12
CA PRO A 2 -10.77 60.87 -15.78
C PRO A 2 -11.80 59.83 -15.29
N GLY A 3 -12.97 59.74 -15.95
CA GLY A 3 -14.10 58.91 -15.49
C GLY A 3 -13.94 57.41 -15.70
N TRP A 4 -13.25 56.97 -16.76
CA TRP A 4 -13.20 55.55 -17.17
C TRP A 4 -12.43 54.68 -16.16
N LYS A 5 -11.30 55.16 -15.63
CA LYS A 5 -10.52 54.44 -14.59
C LYS A 5 -11.28 54.32 -13.26
N ARG A 6 -12.17 55.27 -12.93
CA ARG A 6 -13.05 55.20 -11.76
C ARG A 6 -14.16 54.17 -11.96
N ILE A 7 -14.78 54.14 -13.15
CA ILE A 7 -15.82 53.16 -13.49
C ILE A 7 -15.27 51.73 -13.49
N CYS A 8 -14.11 51.47 -14.09
CA CYS A 8 -13.50 50.13 -14.07
C CYS A 8 -13.12 49.66 -12.65
N LYS A 9 -12.68 50.56 -11.76
CA LYS A 9 -12.45 50.21 -10.35
C LYS A 9 -13.75 49.88 -9.63
N ILE A 10 -14.81 50.67 -9.84
CA ILE A 10 -16.12 50.44 -9.22
C ILE A 10 -16.74 49.13 -9.73
N VAL A 11 -16.66 48.84 -11.03
CA VAL A 11 -17.12 47.56 -11.62
C VAL A 11 -16.29 46.38 -11.12
N GLY A 12 -14.97 46.54 -10.96
CA GLY A 12 -14.11 45.52 -10.36
C GLY A 12 -14.48 45.22 -8.90
N TYR A 13 -14.75 46.24 -8.08
CA TYR A 13 -15.24 46.05 -6.70
C TYR A 13 -16.67 45.47 -6.67
N LEU A 14 -17.54 45.87 -7.59
CA LEU A 14 -18.90 45.35 -7.73
C LEU A 14 -18.95 43.88 -8.18
N LEU A 15 -17.89 43.34 -8.78
CA LEU A 15 -17.78 41.91 -9.14
C LEU A 15 -17.01 41.10 -8.08
N LEU A 16 -15.98 41.69 -7.45
CA LEU A 16 -15.19 41.06 -6.40
C LEU A 16 -16.00 40.79 -5.13
N VAL A 17 -16.86 41.72 -4.72
CA VAL A 17 -17.66 41.56 -3.49
C VAL A 17 -18.70 40.44 -3.63
N PRO A 18 -19.49 40.34 -4.71
CA PRO A 18 -20.37 39.18 -4.93
C PRO A 18 -19.61 37.86 -5.09
N LEU A 19 -18.42 37.86 -5.70
CA LEU A 19 -17.58 36.65 -5.77
C LEU A 19 -17.08 36.22 -4.40
N LEU A 20 -16.64 37.15 -3.55
CA LEU A 20 -16.27 36.88 -2.16
C LEU A 20 -17.48 36.45 -1.33
N LEU A 21 -18.64 37.06 -1.54
CA LEU A 21 -19.88 36.69 -0.87
C LEU A 21 -20.38 35.32 -1.33
N CYS A 22 -20.31 34.99 -2.63
CA CYS A 22 -20.59 33.65 -3.14
C CYS A 22 -19.60 32.63 -2.60
N PHE A 23 -18.29 32.96 -2.57
CA PHE A 23 -17.28 32.05 -2.04
C PHE A 23 -17.46 31.82 -0.53
N THR A 24 -17.74 32.86 0.25
CA THR A 24 -18.03 32.74 1.68
C THR A 24 -19.37 32.07 1.95
N TYR A 25 -20.38 32.31 1.13
CA TYR A 25 -21.69 31.65 1.20
C TYR A 25 -21.58 30.16 0.84
N GLN A 26 -20.85 29.81 -0.22
CA GLN A 26 -20.61 28.44 -0.64
C GLN A 26 -19.74 27.68 0.38
N ASN A 27 -18.73 28.34 0.98
CA ASN A 27 -17.99 27.78 2.11
C ASN A 27 -18.89 27.58 3.35
N ARG A 28 -19.78 28.52 3.66
CA ARG A 28 -20.76 28.35 4.75
C ARG A 28 -21.78 27.25 4.46
N LEU A 29 -22.23 27.11 3.21
CA LEU A 29 -23.11 26.03 2.80
C LEU A 29 -22.42 24.68 2.91
N ASN A 30 -21.17 24.57 2.47
CA ASN A 30 -20.34 23.38 2.68
C ASN A 30 -20.13 23.10 4.17
N GLU A 31 -19.81 24.09 5.00
CA GLU A 31 -19.72 23.89 6.46
C GLU A 31 -21.07 23.48 7.09
N SER A 32 -22.19 23.96 6.57
CA SER A 32 -23.53 23.60 7.05
C SER A 32 -23.99 22.22 6.57
N SER A 33 -23.54 21.74 5.41
CA SER A 33 -23.90 20.42 4.89
C SER A 33 -23.23 19.30 5.67
N TYR A 34 -22.11 19.57 6.35
CA TYR A 34 -21.44 18.64 7.27
C TYR A 34 -22.02 18.63 8.69
N LYS A 35 -22.95 19.54 9.01
CA LYS A 35 -23.75 19.47 10.25
C LYS A 35 -24.84 18.39 10.17
N SER A 36 -24.89 17.59 9.12
CA SER A 36 -25.81 16.46 9.06
C SER A 36 -25.53 15.52 10.23
N PHE A 37 -26.62 15.09 10.85
CA PHE A 37 -26.64 13.92 11.71
C PHE A 37 -25.91 12.76 11.00
N GLN A 38 -25.05 12.05 11.73
CA GLN A 38 -24.37 10.88 11.20
C GLN A 38 -25.44 9.89 10.70
N GLU A 39 -25.30 9.43 9.46
CA GLU A 39 -26.27 8.51 8.88
C GLU A 39 -26.31 7.23 9.73
N PRO A 40 -27.50 6.72 10.11
CA PRO A 40 -27.59 5.41 10.75
C PRO A 40 -27.12 4.33 9.77
N LEU A 41 -26.58 3.24 10.31
CA LEU A 41 -26.20 2.08 9.49
C LEU A 41 -27.45 1.41 8.91
N ASP A 42 -27.42 1.13 7.61
CA ASP A 42 -28.39 0.28 6.94
C ASP A 42 -28.19 -1.17 7.44
N PRO A 43 -29.26 -1.89 7.78
CA PRO A 43 -29.13 -3.27 8.22
C PRO A 43 -28.67 -4.14 7.06
N VAL A 44 -27.51 -4.79 7.22
CA VAL A 44 -26.99 -5.76 6.25
C VAL A 44 -27.73 -7.08 6.41
N VAL A 45 -28.36 -7.53 5.32
CA VAL A 45 -29.16 -8.76 5.30
C VAL A 45 -28.48 -9.78 4.40
N SER A 46 -28.24 -10.98 4.94
CA SER A 46 -27.78 -12.11 4.13
C SER A 46 -28.92 -12.74 3.34
N ALA A 47 -28.60 -13.31 2.19
CA ALA A 47 -29.53 -14.07 1.36
C ALA A 47 -30.12 -15.23 2.16
N SER A 48 -31.44 -15.42 2.05
CA SER A 48 -32.15 -16.49 2.76
C SER A 48 -31.86 -17.88 2.20
N HIS A 49 -31.46 -17.95 0.93
CA HIS A 49 -31.14 -19.19 0.23
C HIS A 49 -29.81 -19.02 -0.50
N ILE A 50 -28.92 -19.98 -0.32
CA ILE A 50 -27.65 -20.07 -1.03
C ILE A 50 -27.76 -21.23 -2.01
N ALA A 51 -27.45 -20.97 -3.28
CA ALA A 51 -27.49 -21.98 -4.30
C ALA A 51 -26.32 -22.97 -4.17
N SER A 52 -26.45 -24.15 -4.75
CA SER A 52 -25.38 -25.15 -4.77
C SER A 52 -24.26 -24.82 -5.76
N GLU A 53 -24.49 -23.90 -6.71
CA GLU A 53 -23.53 -23.50 -7.74
C GLU A 53 -23.64 -22.01 -8.10
N TYR A 54 -22.48 -21.39 -8.28
CA TYR A 54 -22.26 -20.01 -8.72
C TYR A 54 -21.24 -19.96 -9.85
N ASP A 55 -21.23 -18.88 -10.62
CA ASP A 55 -20.14 -18.67 -11.58
C ASP A 55 -18.86 -18.29 -10.83
N VAL A 56 -18.99 -17.46 -9.80
CA VAL A 56 -17.89 -16.99 -8.98
C VAL A 56 -18.30 -16.88 -7.51
N ILE A 57 -17.38 -17.28 -6.62
CA ILE A 57 -17.47 -16.94 -5.20
C ILE A 57 -16.42 -15.87 -4.90
N VAL A 58 -16.80 -14.83 -4.17
CA VAL A 58 -15.91 -13.80 -3.65
C VAL A 58 -15.86 -13.94 -2.14
N ALA A 59 -14.69 -14.26 -1.60
CA ALA A 59 -14.47 -14.43 -0.17
C ALA A 59 -13.83 -13.15 0.40
N GLY A 60 -14.46 -12.53 1.39
CA GLY A 60 -14.02 -11.28 2.02
C GLY A 60 -14.82 -10.06 1.55
N THR A 61 -15.22 -9.22 2.53
CA THR A 61 -16.03 -8.01 2.29
C THR A 61 -15.29 -6.71 2.58
N ASP A 62 -13.96 -6.74 2.49
CA ASP A 62 -13.16 -5.52 2.33
C ASP A 62 -13.46 -4.87 0.95
N PRO A 63 -13.12 -3.59 0.75
CA PRO A 63 -13.55 -2.83 -0.43
C PRO A 63 -13.21 -3.49 -1.77
N GLU A 64 -12.09 -4.19 -1.86
CA GLU A 64 -11.64 -4.91 -3.07
C GLU A 64 -12.55 -6.09 -3.41
N GLY A 65 -12.96 -6.87 -2.41
CA GLY A 65 -13.92 -7.98 -2.56
C GLY A 65 -15.29 -7.48 -2.99
N ILE A 66 -15.73 -6.35 -2.43
CA ILE A 66 -16.99 -5.71 -2.84
C ILE A 66 -16.92 -5.27 -4.31
N MET A 67 -15.83 -4.62 -4.73
CA MET A 67 -15.66 -4.23 -6.14
C MET A 67 -15.60 -5.45 -7.07
N ALA A 68 -14.97 -6.54 -6.65
CA ALA A 68 -14.93 -7.79 -7.40
C ALA A 68 -16.33 -8.40 -7.58
N ALA A 69 -17.12 -8.49 -6.51
CA ALA A 69 -18.48 -9.02 -6.55
C ALA A 69 -19.40 -8.17 -7.44
N VAL A 70 -19.40 -6.85 -7.25
CA VAL A 70 -20.20 -5.92 -8.06
C VAL A 70 -19.78 -5.96 -9.53
N SER A 71 -18.46 -5.99 -9.82
CA SER A 71 -17.96 -6.12 -11.19
C SER A 71 -18.40 -7.42 -11.84
N ALA A 72 -18.24 -8.56 -11.15
CA ALA A 72 -18.68 -9.86 -11.64
C ALA A 72 -20.19 -9.86 -11.95
N ALA A 73 -21.00 -9.35 -11.01
CA ALA A 73 -22.44 -9.28 -11.15
C ALA A 73 -22.87 -8.39 -12.32
N ARG A 74 -22.29 -7.19 -12.46
CA ARG A 74 -22.58 -6.29 -13.60
C ARG A 74 -22.09 -6.83 -14.95
N ASN A 75 -21.16 -7.78 -14.94
CA ASN A 75 -20.77 -8.55 -16.11
C ASN A 75 -21.70 -9.76 -16.37
N GLY A 76 -22.76 -9.94 -15.57
CA GLY A 76 -23.80 -10.94 -15.74
C GLY A 76 -23.53 -12.28 -15.06
N LEU A 77 -22.53 -12.37 -14.18
CA LEU A 77 -22.23 -13.59 -13.43
C LEU A 77 -23.17 -13.75 -12.23
N LYS A 78 -23.48 -15.01 -11.87
CA LYS A 78 -24.10 -15.33 -10.59
C LYS A 78 -23.01 -15.40 -9.51
N VAL A 79 -23.14 -14.57 -8.48
CA VAL A 79 -22.08 -14.32 -7.49
C VAL A 79 -22.54 -14.73 -6.09
N LEU A 80 -21.68 -15.44 -5.36
CA LEU A 80 -21.76 -15.52 -3.90
C LEU A 80 -20.70 -14.60 -3.32
N LEU A 81 -21.08 -13.58 -2.55
CA LEU A 81 -20.17 -12.76 -1.75
C LEU A 81 -20.29 -13.19 -0.28
N THR A 82 -19.18 -13.60 0.35
CA THR A 82 -19.21 -14.16 1.71
C THR A 82 -18.13 -13.61 2.62
N GLU A 83 -18.38 -13.59 3.93
CA GLU A 83 -17.49 -13.05 4.97
C GLU A 83 -17.46 -13.98 6.19
N ASP A 84 -16.26 -14.38 6.62
CA ASP A 84 -16.04 -15.26 7.77
C ASP A 84 -15.72 -14.51 9.06
N ARG A 85 -15.33 -13.23 8.98
CA ARG A 85 -15.17 -12.40 10.17
C ARG A 85 -16.53 -12.04 10.75
N ASP A 86 -16.56 -11.84 12.07
CA ASP A 86 -17.76 -11.41 12.79
C ASP A 86 -18.06 -9.92 12.55
N ARG A 87 -18.49 -9.61 11.31
CA ARG A 87 -18.73 -8.25 10.83
C ARG A 87 -20.22 -8.01 10.64
N PRO A 88 -20.79 -6.97 11.27
CA PRO A 88 -22.18 -6.59 11.04
C PRO A 88 -22.38 -5.73 9.79
N ILE A 89 -21.29 -5.21 9.20
CA ILE A 89 -21.30 -4.27 8.08
C ILE A 89 -20.20 -4.61 7.06
N LEU A 90 -20.34 -4.07 5.85
CA LEU A 90 -19.36 -4.20 4.77
C LEU A 90 -18.27 -3.11 4.84
N GLY A 91 -17.17 -3.31 4.14
CA GLY A 91 -16.13 -2.29 3.91
C GLY A 91 -14.85 -2.45 4.73
N GLY A 92 -14.77 -3.49 5.58
CA GLY A 92 -13.55 -3.93 6.25
C GLY A 92 -12.72 -2.82 6.87
N LEU A 93 -11.46 -2.66 6.43
CA LEU A 93 -10.55 -1.65 6.98
C LEU A 93 -11.09 -0.20 6.94
N MET A 94 -11.89 0.16 5.93
CA MET A 94 -12.45 1.52 5.84
C MET A 94 -13.51 1.78 6.92
N THR A 95 -14.31 0.78 7.26
CA THR A 95 -15.53 0.94 8.09
C THR A 95 -15.36 0.40 9.50
N LEU A 96 -14.63 -0.70 9.68
CA LEU A 96 -14.35 -1.33 10.98
C LEU A 96 -12.92 -1.07 11.46
N GLY A 97 -11.95 -0.91 10.55
CA GLY A 97 -10.62 -0.40 10.89
C GLY A 97 -10.57 1.12 11.06
N TRP A 98 -11.67 1.82 10.74
CA TRP A 98 -11.79 3.29 10.74
C TRP A 98 -10.67 3.98 9.93
N LEU A 99 -10.15 3.34 8.88
CA LEU A 99 -9.23 3.96 7.93
C LEU A 99 -10.03 4.88 7.00
N ASN A 100 -10.44 6.03 7.53
CA ASN A 100 -11.37 6.94 6.85
C ASN A 100 -10.69 8.04 6.04
N SER A 101 -9.37 7.99 5.85
CA SER A 101 -8.60 8.89 4.99
C SER A 101 -7.98 8.10 3.85
N LEU A 102 -8.16 8.58 2.62
CA LEU A 102 -7.76 7.87 1.41
C LEU A 102 -6.34 8.19 0.98
N ASP A 103 -5.55 7.15 0.80
CA ASP A 103 -4.26 7.17 0.12
C ASP A 103 -4.48 7.10 -1.40
N LEU A 104 -4.66 8.26 -2.03
CA LEU A 104 -5.10 8.37 -3.44
C LEU A 104 -3.92 8.35 -4.43
N ASN A 105 -4.03 7.50 -5.45
CA ASN A 105 -3.09 7.49 -6.58
C ASN A 105 -3.38 8.67 -7.52
N LYS A 106 -2.41 9.56 -7.68
CA LYS A 106 -2.49 10.74 -8.54
C LYS A 106 -1.87 10.46 -9.90
N ALA A 107 -2.55 10.86 -10.96
CA ALA A 107 -2.00 10.82 -12.30
C ALA A 107 -0.94 11.93 -12.46
N PRO A 108 0.11 11.70 -13.27
CA PRO A 108 1.18 12.67 -13.52
C PRO A 108 0.74 13.78 -14.51
N VAL A 109 -0.46 14.34 -14.31
CA VAL A 109 -1.05 15.40 -15.12
C VAL A 109 -1.79 16.40 -14.24
N SER A 110 -1.74 17.68 -14.63
CA SER A 110 -2.54 18.75 -14.03
C SER A 110 -3.32 19.51 -15.11
N TYR A 111 -4.62 19.74 -14.91
CA TYR A 111 -5.41 20.56 -15.83
C TYR A 111 -5.11 22.05 -15.62
N ARG A 112 -4.82 22.77 -16.72
CA ARG A 112 -4.28 24.15 -16.73
C ARG A 112 -5.16 25.22 -16.05
N PHE A 113 -6.42 24.92 -15.73
CA PHE A 113 -7.39 25.87 -15.16
C PHE A 113 -7.89 25.48 -13.76
N TRP A 114 -7.61 24.26 -13.29
CA TRP A 114 -8.05 23.76 -11.99
C TRP A 114 -6.90 22.97 -11.35
N ASN A 115 -6.38 23.42 -10.21
CA ASN A 115 -5.33 22.71 -9.44
C ASN A 115 -5.85 21.43 -8.74
N ASN A 116 -6.94 20.83 -9.23
CA ASN A 116 -7.45 19.60 -8.65
C ASN A 116 -6.66 18.41 -9.21
N PRO A 117 -6.16 17.51 -8.36
CA PRO A 117 -5.47 16.31 -8.81
C PRO A 117 -6.42 15.42 -9.63
N VAL A 118 -5.87 14.79 -10.67
CA VAL A 118 -6.55 13.72 -11.39
C VAL A 118 -6.15 12.42 -10.73
N TYR A 119 -7.11 11.64 -10.22
CA TYR A 119 -6.81 10.32 -9.66
C TYR A 119 -6.77 9.24 -10.73
N LEU A 120 -5.87 8.26 -10.58
CA LEU A 120 -5.71 7.13 -11.51
C LEU A 120 -6.86 6.12 -11.36
N ASP A 121 -7.26 5.83 -10.13
CA ASP A 121 -8.32 4.85 -9.86
C ASP A 121 -9.68 5.41 -10.30
N LYS A 122 -10.37 4.67 -11.17
CA LYS A 122 -11.68 5.00 -11.75
C LYS A 122 -12.66 3.81 -11.67
N GLY A 123 -13.69 3.79 -12.52
CA GLY A 123 -14.69 2.73 -12.52
C GLY A 123 -15.52 2.72 -11.23
N LEU A 124 -15.66 1.53 -10.63
CA LEU A 124 -16.44 1.33 -9.41
C LEU A 124 -15.86 2.08 -8.21
N PHE A 125 -14.53 2.23 -8.12
CA PHE A 125 -13.93 3.12 -7.12
C PHE A 125 -14.44 4.55 -7.28
N GLN A 126 -14.52 5.09 -8.52
CA GLN A 126 -15.01 6.45 -8.74
C GLN A 126 -16.51 6.57 -8.44
N GLU A 127 -17.32 5.54 -8.70
CA GLU A 127 -18.73 5.49 -8.33
C GLU A 127 -18.91 5.63 -6.81
N TRP A 128 -18.18 4.83 -6.03
CA TRP A 128 -18.19 4.90 -4.57
C TRP A 128 -17.58 6.23 -4.07
N TYR A 129 -16.44 6.65 -4.63
CA TYR A 129 -15.74 7.89 -4.30
C TYR A 129 -16.60 9.14 -4.56
N ASN A 130 -17.49 9.11 -5.56
CA ASN A 130 -18.42 10.21 -5.79
C ASN A 130 -19.54 10.26 -4.74
N GLY A 131 -19.87 9.11 -4.13
CA GLY A 131 -20.81 9.02 -3.01
C GLY A 131 -20.20 9.56 -1.72
N ILE A 132 -18.93 9.27 -1.45
CA ILE A 132 -18.23 9.80 -0.28
C ILE A 132 -17.77 11.25 -0.52
N ARG A 133 -18.00 12.12 0.47
CA ARG A 133 -17.92 13.59 0.27
C ARG A 133 -16.52 14.17 0.51
N GLY A 134 -15.46 13.50 0.05
CA GLY A 134 -14.08 13.99 0.11
C GLY A 134 -13.01 12.91 0.28
N THR A 135 -11.79 13.35 0.58
CA THR A 135 -10.62 12.48 0.83
C THR A 135 -10.66 11.80 2.19
N SER A 136 -11.47 12.32 3.12
CA SER A 136 -11.93 11.59 4.29
C SER A 136 -13.45 11.57 4.40
N PHE A 137 -13.98 10.52 5.02
CA PHE A 137 -15.40 10.21 4.99
C PHE A 137 -15.95 9.78 6.36
N ASP A 138 -17.27 9.79 6.46
CA ASP A 138 -18.01 9.17 7.56
C ASP A 138 -18.12 7.67 7.33
N VAL A 139 -17.75 6.86 8.34
CA VAL A 139 -17.65 5.41 8.17
C VAL A 139 -19.02 4.73 7.99
N ASN A 140 -20.09 5.27 8.58
CA ASN A 140 -21.43 4.72 8.41
C ASN A 140 -21.92 4.97 6.98
N HIS A 141 -21.72 6.20 6.49
CA HIS A 141 -22.09 6.54 5.11
C HIS A 141 -21.35 5.66 4.10
N ALA A 142 -20.04 5.47 4.31
CA ALA A 142 -19.22 4.58 3.48
C ALA A 142 -19.74 3.12 3.50
N ALA A 143 -20.05 2.58 4.68
CA ALA A 143 -20.61 1.22 4.83
C ALA A 143 -21.96 1.08 4.10
N ASN A 144 -22.83 2.07 4.22
CA ASN A 144 -24.12 2.10 3.54
C ASN A 144 -23.97 2.15 2.02
N LEU A 145 -23.03 2.95 1.49
CA LEU A 145 -22.74 2.98 0.06
C LEU A 145 -22.28 1.63 -0.46
N PHE A 146 -21.39 0.95 0.26
CA PHE A 146 -20.96 -0.40 -0.09
C PHE A 146 -22.14 -1.38 -0.13
N TYR A 147 -22.98 -1.38 0.92
CA TYR A 147 -24.16 -2.25 0.98
C TYR A 147 -25.18 -1.95 -0.12
N ARG A 148 -25.42 -0.66 -0.43
CA ARG A 148 -26.28 -0.25 -1.54
C ARG A 148 -25.75 -0.70 -2.89
N MET A 149 -24.43 -0.62 -3.12
CA MET A 149 -23.82 -1.14 -4.35
C MET A 149 -24.00 -2.65 -4.49
N VAL A 150 -23.84 -3.43 -3.41
CA VAL A 150 -24.07 -4.89 -3.42
C VAL A 150 -25.55 -5.22 -3.63
N SER A 151 -26.42 -4.66 -2.80
CA SER A 151 -27.87 -4.94 -2.81
C SER A 151 -28.59 -4.49 -4.08
N ALA A 152 -27.99 -3.57 -4.85
CA ALA A 152 -28.50 -3.16 -6.15
C ALA A 152 -28.35 -4.24 -7.23
N GLU A 153 -27.49 -5.25 -7.02
CA GLU A 153 -27.19 -6.30 -8.00
C GLU A 153 -27.98 -7.59 -7.66
N PRO A 154 -29.06 -7.92 -8.40
CA PRO A 154 -29.96 -9.03 -8.05
C PRO A 154 -29.34 -10.43 -8.22
N ASN A 155 -28.16 -10.52 -8.81
CA ASN A 155 -27.39 -11.73 -9.04
C ASN A 155 -26.23 -11.92 -8.04
N ILE A 156 -26.18 -11.11 -6.97
CA ILE A 156 -25.32 -11.35 -5.81
C ILE A 156 -26.15 -11.94 -4.67
N ASP A 157 -25.78 -13.13 -4.23
CA ASP A 157 -26.18 -13.65 -2.92
C ASP A 157 -25.11 -13.23 -1.89
N LEU A 158 -25.49 -12.42 -0.91
CA LEU A 158 -24.61 -12.01 0.19
C LEU A 158 -24.76 -12.96 1.37
N LEU A 159 -23.66 -13.49 1.92
CA LEU A 159 -23.66 -14.34 3.10
C LEU A 159 -22.64 -13.83 4.13
N MET A 160 -23.12 -13.18 5.18
CA MET A 160 -22.26 -12.60 6.22
C MET A 160 -22.08 -13.59 7.38
N ARG A 161 -21.00 -13.42 8.13
CA ARG A 161 -20.75 -14.09 9.42
C ARG A 161 -20.79 -15.62 9.32
N VAL A 162 -20.22 -16.17 8.25
CA VAL A 162 -19.94 -17.61 8.22
C VAL A 162 -18.85 -17.92 9.25
N ARG A 163 -18.88 -19.10 9.85
CA ARG A 163 -17.89 -19.51 10.86
C ARG A 163 -16.59 -19.97 10.21
N THR A 164 -16.67 -20.58 9.04
CA THR A 164 -15.52 -21.09 8.29
C THR A 164 -15.75 -21.00 6.79
N MET A 165 -14.65 -20.88 6.05
CA MET A 165 -14.57 -20.91 4.59
C MET A 165 -13.42 -21.84 4.20
N GLU A 166 -13.71 -22.98 3.59
CA GLU A 166 -12.69 -23.98 3.22
C GLU A 166 -12.72 -24.24 1.70
N PRO A 167 -11.64 -24.00 0.95
CA PRO A 167 -11.63 -24.19 -0.49
C PRO A 167 -11.79 -25.66 -0.88
N LEU A 168 -12.64 -25.92 -1.87
CA LEU A 168 -12.75 -27.23 -2.51
C LEU A 168 -11.77 -27.31 -3.66
N THR A 169 -10.88 -28.29 -3.64
CA THR A 169 -9.86 -28.49 -4.67
C THR A 169 -10.02 -29.81 -5.41
N GLU A 170 -9.89 -29.79 -6.74
CA GLU A 170 -9.75 -30.95 -7.61
C GLU A 170 -8.38 -30.88 -8.29
N GLY A 171 -7.42 -31.70 -7.84
CA GLY A 171 -6.03 -31.56 -8.26
C GLY A 171 -5.47 -30.20 -7.81
N ASN A 172 -4.91 -29.44 -8.75
CA ASN A 172 -4.39 -28.09 -8.49
C ASN A 172 -5.41 -26.97 -8.80
N ARG A 173 -6.70 -27.27 -8.86
CA ARG A 173 -7.74 -26.30 -9.21
C ARG A 173 -8.74 -26.16 -8.07
N VAL A 174 -9.05 -24.92 -7.69
CA VAL A 174 -10.16 -24.59 -6.80
C VAL A 174 -11.47 -24.60 -7.60
N VAL A 175 -12.49 -25.29 -7.08
CA VAL A 175 -13.75 -25.60 -7.76
C VAL A 175 -15.00 -25.30 -6.92
N GLY A 176 -14.81 -24.64 -5.78
CA GLY A 176 -15.89 -24.28 -4.86
C GLY A 176 -15.38 -24.08 -3.44
N MET A 177 -16.31 -24.06 -2.48
CA MET A 177 -16.03 -23.84 -1.07
C MET A 177 -17.02 -24.61 -0.18
N ASP A 178 -16.51 -25.17 0.92
CA ASP A 178 -17.32 -25.62 2.04
C ASP A 178 -17.47 -24.46 3.04
N LEU A 179 -18.69 -24.24 3.50
CA LEU A 179 -19.07 -23.11 4.35
C LEU A 179 -19.83 -23.62 5.57
N VAL A 180 -19.51 -23.08 6.74
CA VAL A 180 -20.32 -23.26 7.95
C VAL A 180 -21.02 -21.94 8.23
N LYS A 181 -22.34 -21.88 8.08
CA LYS A 181 -23.13 -20.65 8.33
C LYS A 181 -23.13 -20.25 9.81
N GLU A 182 -23.56 -19.01 10.10
CA GLU A 182 -23.69 -18.49 11.48
C GLU A 182 -24.51 -19.43 12.39
N ASN A 183 -25.58 -20.02 11.85
CA ASN A 183 -26.45 -20.98 12.54
C ASN A 183 -25.86 -22.39 12.70
N GLY A 184 -24.65 -22.65 12.20
CA GLY A 184 -23.98 -23.95 12.22
C GLY A 184 -24.35 -24.90 11.08
N GLU A 185 -25.19 -24.46 10.13
CA GLU A 185 -25.51 -25.24 8.93
C GLU A 185 -24.30 -25.34 8.01
N GLU A 186 -23.89 -26.56 7.67
CA GLU A 186 -22.82 -26.83 6.70
C GLU A 186 -23.40 -26.89 5.29
N ILE A 187 -22.83 -26.10 4.38
CA ILE A 187 -23.19 -26.10 2.96
C ILE A 187 -21.96 -26.25 2.09
N ARG A 188 -22.11 -26.99 0.99
CA ARG A 188 -21.10 -27.14 -0.04
C ARG A 188 -21.53 -26.38 -1.29
N VAL A 189 -20.69 -25.47 -1.76
CA VAL A 189 -21.00 -24.60 -2.90
C VAL A 189 -19.95 -24.80 -3.99
N ARG A 190 -20.38 -25.13 -5.22
CA ARG A 190 -19.49 -25.23 -6.38
C ARG A 190 -19.35 -23.88 -7.08
N SER A 191 -18.20 -23.64 -7.70
CA SER A 191 -18.00 -22.47 -8.55
C SER A 191 -17.06 -22.73 -9.71
N LYS A 192 -17.10 -21.85 -10.72
CA LYS A 192 -16.14 -21.89 -11.83
C LYS A 192 -14.83 -21.16 -11.49
N ALA A 193 -14.91 -20.17 -10.60
CA ALA A 193 -13.80 -19.42 -10.06
C ALA A 193 -14.07 -18.97 -8.61
N ILE A 194 -12.98 -18.65 -7.90
CA ILE A 194 -13.00 -17.92 -6.62
C ILE A 194 -12.14 -16.66 -6.76
N ILE A 195 -12.60 -15.57 -6.16
CA ILE A 195 -11.79 -14.39 -5.92
C ILE A 195 -11.58 -14.31 -4.41
N ASP A 196 -10.36 -14.57 -3.96
CA ASP A 196 -9.94 -14.39 -2.58
C ASP A 196 -9.62 -12.92 -2.35
N ALA A 197 -10.51 -12.26 -1.63
CA ALA A 197 -10.40 -10.90 -1.13
C ALA A 197 -10.43 -10.89 0.40
N THR A 198 -10.12 -12.02 1.04
CA THR A 198 -9.87 -12.05 2.49
C THR A 198 -8.63 -11.21 2.76
N GLN A 199 -8.58 -10.57 3.92
CA GLN A 199 -7.48 -9.65 4.24
C GLN A 199 -6.11 -10.33 4.22
N ASP A 200 -6.06 -11.65 4.42
CA ASP A 200 -4.83 -12.41 4.64
C ASP A 200 -4.62 -13.54 3.61
N ALA A 201 -5.40 -13.51 2.52
CA ALA A 201 -5.43 -14.54 1.47
C ALA A 201 -5.62 -15.96 2.05
N ASP A 202 -6.55 -16.09 2.99
CA ASP A 202 -6.78 -17.32 3.74
C ASP A 202 -7.25 -18.46 2.84
N ILE A 203 -8.05 -18.15 1.80
CA ILE A 203 -8.50 -19.16 0.83
C ILE A 203 -7.34 -19.63 -0.04
N ALA A 204 -6.48 -18.71 -0.49
CA ALA A 204 -5.29 -19.04 -1.26
C ALA A 204 -4.31 -19.89 -0.45
N ALA A 205 -4.06 -19.50 0.80
CA ALA A 205 -3.20 -20.24 1.71
C ALA A 205 -3.74 -21.65 1.98
N ALA A 206 -5.04 -21.78 2.27
CA ALA A 206 -5.70 -23.07 2.48
C ALA A 206 -5.71 -23.95 1.21
N ALA A 207 -5.77 -23.35 0.03
CA ALA A 207 -5.66 -24.05 -1.26
C ALA A 207 -4.21 -24.44 -1.63
N GLY A 208 -3.22 -24.13 -0.79
CA GLY A 208 -1.81 -24.47 -1.01
C GLY A 208 -1.06 -23.53 -1.96
N VAL A 209 -1.55 -22.31 -2.17
CA VAL A 209 -0.80 -21.28 -2.90
C VAL A 209 0.44 -20.90 -2.08
N PRO A 210 1.66 -20.97 -2.65
CA PRO A 210 2.86 -20.53 -1.94
C PRO A 210 2.82 -19.01 -1.73
N TYR A 211 3.35 -18.57 -0.59
CA TYR A 211 3.42 -17.15 -0.20
C TYR A 211 4.68 -16.89 0.61
N THR A 212 5.03 -15.62 0.77
CA THR A 212 5.99 -15.15 1.76
C THR A 212 5.25 -14.40 2.86
N LEU A 213 5.74 -14.45 4.10
CA LEU A 213 5.18 -13.67 5.21
C LEU A 213 5.95 -12.35 5.40
N GLY A 214 5.24 -11.23 5.40
CA GLY A 214 5.82 -9.92 5.69
C GLY A 214 7.05 -9.62 4.83
N ARG A 215 8.21 -9.55 5.50
CA ARG A 215 9.51 -9.19 4.93
C ARG A 215 10.44 -10.38 4.70
N GLU A 216 9.89 -11.60 4.64
CA GLU A 216 10.64 -12.82 4.36
C GLU A 216 11.40 -12.76 3.03
N ASP A 217 10.80 -12.17 1.98
CA ASP A 217 11.40 -11.99 0.65
C ASP A 217 12.69 -11.16 0.66
N ILE A 218 12.90 -10.39 1.72
CA ILE A 218 14.11 -9.59 1.93
C ILE A 218 15.00 -10.10 3.08
N GLY A 219 14.80 -11.34 3.53
CA GLY A 219 15.60 -12.00 4.56
C GLY A 219 15.27 -11.56 5.98
N GLU A 220 14.05 -11.07 6.23
CA GLU A 220 13.58 -10.66 7.56
C GLU A 220 12.24 -11.34 7.92
N PRO A 221 12.18 -12.68 8.03
CA PRO A 221 10.93 -13.42 8.19
C PRO A 221 10.17 -13.09 9.48
N ASP A 222 10.88 -12.70 10.55
CA ASP A 222 10.28 -12.33 11.83
C ASP A 222 9.89 -10.83 11.91
N ALA A 223 10.17 -10.04 10.86
CA ALA A 223 9.90 -8.62 10.87
C ALA A 223 8.47 -8.31 10.42
N GLN A 224 7.73 -7.63 11.29
CA GLN A 224 6.34 -7.23 11.04
C GLN A 224 6.19 -5.72 11.13
N MET A 225 5.46 -5.12 10.19
CA MET A 225 5.06 -3.73 10.30
C MET A 225 4.10 -3.53 11.47
N ALA A 226 4.21 -2.38 12.15
CA ALA A 226 3.29 -2.02 13.20
C ALA A 226 1.83 -2.01 12.71
N VAL A 227 0.95 -2.61 13.52
CA VAL A 227 -0.50 -2.45 13.37
C VAL A 227 -0.92 -1.10 13.96
N THR A 228 -2.09 -0.61 13.57
CA THR A 228 -2.66 0.62 14.13
C THR A 228 -4.05 0.36 14.69
N LEU A 229 -4.34 0.88 15.87
CA LEU A 229 -5.72 1.06 16.32
C LEU A 229 -6.09 2.54 16.18
N VAL A 230 -7.04 2.82 15.29
CA VAL A 230 -7.59 4.17 15.09
C VAL A 230 -8.48 4.51 16.28
N PHE A 231 -8.45 5.77 16.72
CA PHE A 231 -9.31 6.25 17.80
C PHE A 231 -10.12 7.48 17.39
N LYS A 232 -11.27 7.67 18.02
CA LYS A 232 -12.25 8.72 17.71
C LYS A 232 -12.20 9.83 18.74
N LEU A 233 -12.35 11.07 18.25
CA LEU A 233 -12.58 12.24 19.06
C LEU A 233 -13.95 12.84 18.74
N SER A 234 -14.63 13.33 19.77
CA SER A 234 -15.88 14.10 19.68
C SER A 234 -15.67 15.54 20.14
N GLY A 235 -16.64 16.42 19.87
CA GLY A 235 -16.56 17.85 20.20
C GLY A 235 -15.75 18.66 19.19
N VAL A 236 -15.47 18.09 18.01
CA VAL A 236 -14.74 18.76 16.91
C VAL A 236 -15.69 19.64 16.10
N THR A 237 -16.20 20.68 16.75
CA THR A 237 -17.03 21.71 16.11
C THR A 237 -16.30 22.38 14.94
N GLY A 238 -17.02 23.08 14.07
CA GLY A 238 -16.39 23.85 12.98
C GLY A 238 -15.29 24.81 13.44
N LYS A 239 -15.40 25.39 14.65
CA LYS A 239 -14.36 26.23 15.26
C LYS A 239 -13.11 25.43 15.62
N VAL A 240 -13.28 24.24 16.20
CA VAL A 240 -12.17 23.34 16.54
C VAL A 240 -11.50 22.86 15.25
N TRP A 241 -12.27 22.40 14.27
CA TRP A 241 -11.76 22.00 12.95
C TRP A 241 -10.94 23.10 12.28
N HIS A 242 -11.44 24.35 12.30
CA HIS A 242 -10.68 25.48 11.78
C HIS A 242 -9.36 25.69 12.53
N GLY A 243 -9.37 25.57 13.86
CA GLY A 243 -8.16 25.65 14.69
C GLY A 243 -7.13 24.58 14.34
N LEU A 244 -7.58 23.33 14.14
CA LEU A 244 -6.72 22.20 13.77
C LEU A 244 -5.96 22.44 12.46
N LYS A 245 -6.54 23.20 11.51
CA LYS A 245 -5.88 23.54 10.23
C LYS A 245 -4.78 24.59 10.35
N GLN A 246 -4.77 25.36 11.44
CA GLN A 246 -3.82 26.46 11.64
C GLN A 246 -2.51 26.01 12.31
N HIS A 247 -2.39 24.73 12.66
CA HIS A 247 -1.15 24.21 13.22
C HIS A 247 -0.01 24.29 12.20
N LYS A 248 1.22 24.44 12.68
CA LYS A 248 2.38 24.57 11.79
C LYS A 248 2.72 23.22 11.18
N ASN A 249 3.23 23.23 9.95
CA ASN A 249 3.71 22.04 9.23
C ASN A 249 2.63 20.96 9.06
N THR A 250 1.36 21.37 8.89
CA THR A 250 0.25 20.49 8.53
C THR A 250 -0.23 20.75 7.12
N GLY A 251 -0.54 19.70 6.38
CA GLY A 251 -1.36 19.79 5.18
C GLY A 251 -2.82 19.52 5.53
N PHE A 252 -3.74 20.09 4.75
CA PHE A 252 -5.16 19.84 4.96
C PHE A 252 -5.96 20.04 3.68
N ASP A 253 -7.14 19.45 3.66
CA ASP A 253 -8.23 19.82 2.76
C ASP A 253 -9.52 20.06 3.57
N ASN A 254 -10.68 19.88 2.94
CA ASN A 254 -11.97 20.08 3.59
C ASN A 254 -12.27 19.04 4.68
N ARG A 255 -11.79 17.80 4.49
CA ARG A 255 -12.12 16.62 5.31
C ARG A 255 -10.91 15.99 5.98
N SER A 256 -9.69 16.27 5.53
CA SER A 256 -8.48 15.64 6.03
C SER A 256 -7.50 16.68 6.57
N ILE A 257 -6.81 16.36 7.66
CA ILE A 257 -5.62 17.08 8.13
C ILE A 257 -4.53 16.04 8.39
N TRP A 258 -3.34 16.26 7.84
CA TRP A 258 -2.18 15.41 8.06
C TRP A 258 -1.00 16.25 8.51
N GLY A 259 -0.11 15.67 9.30
CA GLY A 259 1.04 16.36 9.88
C GLY A 259 1.08 16.20 11.39
N TYR A 260 1.27 17.28 12.15
CA TYR A 260 1.47 17.20 13.61
C TYR A 260 2.66 16.31 13.98
N GLN A 261 3.83 16.58 13.40
CA GLN A 261 5.05 15.80 13.71
C GLN A 261 5.46 15.90 15.18
N ASP A 262 5.10 16.98 15.85
CA ASP A 262 5.30 17.22 17.28
C ASP A 262 4.41 16.35 18.18
N ALA A 263 3.40 15.66 17.64
CA ALA A 263 2.70 14.62 18.37
C ALA A 263 3.67 13.48 18.78
N ARG A 264 4.73 13.23 18.01
CA ARG A 264 5.78 12.23 18.33
C ARG A 264 6.48 12.43 19.67
N GLU A 265 6.31 13.60 20.31
CA GLU A 265 6.79 13.85 21.67
C GLU A 265 6.01 13.10 22.75
N TYR A 266 4.86 12.50 22.42
CA TYR A 266 4.15 11.62 23.34
C TYR A 266 5.02 10.44 23.75
N VAL A 267 5.10 10.21 25.07
CA VAL A 267 5.77 9.06 25.65
C VAL A 267 4.70 8.08 26.12
N SER A 268 4.71 6.88 25.53
CA SER A 268 3.74 5.84 25.82
C SER A 268 3.86 5.27 27.25
N SER A 269 2.78 4.70 27.77
CA SER A 269 2.81 3.87 28.96
C SER A 269 3.67 2.59 28.80
N ASP A 270 3.88 2.14 27.57
CA ASP A 270 4.87 1.12 27.19
C ASP A 270 5.60 1.54 25.89
N PRO A 271 6.72 2.30 26.00
CA PRO A 271 7.45 2.80 24.84
C PRO A 271 8.06 1.73 23.94
N SER A 272 8.13 0.47 24.40
CA SER A 272 8.60 -0.65 23.58
C SER A 272 7.51 -1.20 22.66
N ARG A 273 6.24 -1.04 23.05
CA ARG A 273 5.07 -1.57 22.36
C ARG A 273 4.26 -0.53 21.61
N VAL A 274 4.27 0.73 22.04
CA VAL A 274 3.46 1.77 21.38
C VAL A 274 4.26 3.05 21.12
N LYS A 275 4.03 3.62 19.94
CA LYS A 275 4.41 5.00 19.60
C LYS A 275 3.29 5.68 18.83
N ILE A 276 3.36 7.01 18.78
CA ILE A 276 2.58 7.78 17.83
C ILE A 276 3.50 8.38 16.77
N ARG A 277 3.04 8.33 15.52
CA ARG A 277 3.70 8.96 14.38
C ARG A 277 3.26 10.43 14.32
N SER A 278 3.07 10.95 13.11
CA SER A 278 2.29 12.16 12.83
C SER A 278 0.79 11.86 12.99
N LEU A 279 -0.03 12.87 13.25
CA LEU A 279 -1.48 12.71 13.22
C LEU A 279 -1.98 12.77 11.78
N ASN A 280 -2.79 11.78 11.41
CA ASN A 280 -3.72 11.85 10.29
C ASN A 280 -5.13 11.92 10.87
N ILE A 281 -5.83 13.01 10.60
CA ILE A 281 -7.12 13.37 11.17
C ILE A 281 -8.16 13.37 10.05
N GLY A 282 -9.03 12.37 10.04
CA GLY A 282 -10.12 12.26 9.08
C GLY A 282 -11.44 12.72 9.68
N ARG A 283 -12.04 13.76 9.10
CA ARG A 283 -13.31 14.30 9.56
C ARG A 283 -14.48 13.41 9.16
N GLU A 284 -15.33 13.10 10.13
CA GLU A 284 -16.60 12.41 9.93
C GLU A 284 -17.76 13.42 9.84
N ASP A 285 -18.97 12.96 9.58
CA ASP A 285 -20.14 13.83 9.67
C ASP A 285 -20.49 14.09 11.15
N GLY A 286 -21.09 15.25 11.43
CA GLY A 286 -21.21 15.76 12.79
C GLY A 286 -19.89 16.32 13.34
N ASP A 287 -19.78 16.39 14.68
CA ASP A 287 -18.64 17.00 15.38
C ASP A 287 -17.61 15.94 15.84
N THR A 288 -17.30 14.98 14.97
CA THR A 288 -16.35 13.89 15.26
C THR A 288 -15.23 13.77 14.23
N VAL A 289 -14.09 13.21 14.65
CA VAL A 289 -12.95 12.89 13.78
C VAL A 289 -12.33 11.56 14.19
N LEU A 290 -11.69 10.91 13.24
CA LEU A 290 -10.88 9.70 13.43
C LEU A 290 -9.39 10.06 13.36
N ILE A 291 -8.60 9.49 14.26
CA ILE A 291 -7.15 9.72 14.37
C ILE A 291 -6.40 8.44 14.06
N ASN A 292 -5.75 8.41 12.90
CA ASN A 292 -4.81 7.37 12.50
C ASN A 292 -3.39 7.84 12.84
N SER A 293 -2.81 7.31 13.91
CA SER A 293 -1.45 7.70 14.35
C SER A 293 -0.76 6.69 15.27
N MET A 294 -1.53 5.92 16.04
CA MET A 294 -1.00 4.97 17.02
C MET A 294 -0.43 3.73 16.32
N GLN A 295 0.82 3.42 16.59
CA GLN A 295 1.52 2.25 16.10
C GLN A 295 1.75 1.28 17.25
N ILE A 296 1.33 0.03 17.08
CA ILE A 296 1.46 -1.04 18.07
C ILE A 296 2.40 -2.10 17.49
N TYR A 297 3.43 -2.45 18.25
CA TYR A 297 4.51 -3.34 17.83
C TYR A 297 4.37 -4.75 18.40
N GLY A 298 5.00 -5.73 17.74
CA GLY A 298 5.03 -7.13 18.18
C GLY A 298 3.65 -7.76 18.19
N ILE A 299 2.85 -7.47 17.16
CA ILE A 299 1.53 -8.08 16.94
C ILE A 299 1.68 -8.94 15.68
N ASP A 300 1.64 -10.25 15.88
CA ASP A 300 1.44 -11.20 14.79
C ASP A 300 0.02 -11.03 14.23
N PRO A 301 -0.12 -10.66 12.96
CA PRO A 301 -1.42 -10.42 12.35
C PRO A 301 -2.18 -11.70 11.96
N LEU A 302 -1.53 -12.87 11.98
CA LEU A 302 -2.15 -14.17 11.67
C LEU A 302 -2.53 -14.96 12.92
N ASP A 303 -2.20 -14.47 14.11
CA ASP A 303 -2.61 -15.05 15.39
C ASP A 303 -3.78 -14.25 16.01
N PRO A 304 -4.98 -14.85 16.12
CA PRO A 304 -6.14 -14.19 16.73
C PRO A 304 -5.91 -13.70 18.18
N GLU A 305 -5.09 -14.40 18.99
CA GLU A 305 -4.81 -13.96 20.36
C GLU A 305 -3.86 -12.76 20.39
N SER A 306 -2.84 -12.76 19.52
CA SER A 306 -1.98 -11.60 19.28
C SER A 306 -2.78 -10.37 18.83
N LEU A 307 -3.76 -10.52 17.93
CA LEU A 307 -4.64 -9.42 17.52
C LEU A 307 -5.47 -8.87 18.70
N LYS A 308 -6.03 -9.74 19.56
CA LYS A 308 -6.74 -9.33 20.78
C LYS A 308 -5.83 -8.58 21.75
N GLU A 309 -4.57 -9.00 21.89
CA GLU A 309 -3.59 -8.28 22.70
C GLU A 309 -3.31 -6.88 22.12
N GLY A 310 -3.18 -6.77 20.79
CA GLY A 310 -3.04 -5.48 20.11
C GLY A 310 -4.21 -4.53 20.40
N MET A 311 -5.44 -5.04 20.35
CA MET A 311 -6.64 -4.28 20.73
C MET A 311 -6.55 -3.78 22.18
N ARG A 312 -6.27 -4.68 23.14
CA ARG A 312 -6.16 -4.35 24.56
C ARG A 312 -5.09 -3.29 24.85
N ILE A 313 -3.93 -3.38 24.18
CA ILE A 313 -2.87 -2.38 24.28
C ILE A 313 -3.37 -1.03 23.77
N GLY A 314 -3.95 -1.00 22.57
CA GLY A 314 -4.42 0.23 21.93
C GLY A 314 -5.55 0.91 22.70
N GLU A 315 -6.53 0.15 23.20
CA GLU A 315 -7.66 0.65 23.99
C GLU A 315 -7.22 1.30 25.30
N LYS A 316 -6.21 0.72 25.97
CA LYS A 316 -5.62 1.30 27.17
C LYS A 316 -4.86 2.60 26.85
N GLU A 317 -4.18 2.64 25.70
CA GLU A 317 -3.27 3.73 25.36
C GLU A 317 -3.99 4.94 24.73
N ALA A 318 -5.05 4.71 23.95
CA ALA A 318 -5.80 5.76 23.26
C ALA A 318 -6.22 6.94 24.15
N PRO A 319 -6.87 6.76 25.33
CA PRO A 319 -7.23 7.89 26.19
C PRO A 319 -6.01 8.65 26.74
N LEU A 320 -4.87 7.97 26.95
CA LEU A 320 -3.62 8.63 27.38
C LEU A 320 -3.04 9.52 26.28
N ILE A 321 -3.13 9.08 25.02
CA ILE A 321 -2.76 9.89 23.86
C ILE A 321 -3.67 11.12 23.80
N VAL A 322 -4.99 10.97 23.97
CA VAL A 322 -5.92 12.11 23.97
C VAL A 322 -5.60 13.12 25.07
N ASP A 323 -5.31 12.66 26.29
CA ASP A 323 -4.90 13.52 27.40
C ASP A 323 -3.62 14.31 27.08
N PHE A 324 -2.64 13.68 26.44
CA PHE A 324 -1.45 14.37 25.96
C PHE A 324 -1.80 15.43 24.91
N LEU A 325 -2.62 15.08 23.90
CA LEU A 325 -3.02 16.02 22.86
C LEU A 325 -3.72 17.26 23.44
N LYS A 326 -4.64 17.07 24.40
CA LYS A 326 -5.34 18.16 25.11
C LYS A 326 -4.38 19.08 25.87
N LYS A 327 -3.31 18.54 26.44
CA LYS A 327 -2.27 19.30 27.18
C LYS A 327 -1.31 20.04 26.24
N LYS A 328 -0.88 19.37 25.16
CA LYS A 328 0.14 19.85 24.22
C LYS A 328 -0.43 20.91 23.27
N PHE A 329 -1.63 20.69 22.75
CA PHE A 329 -2.21 21.48 21.65
C PHE A 329 -3.44 22.26 22.13
N LYS A 330 -3.47 23.57 21.85
CA LYS A 330 -4.56 24.45 22.35
C LYS A 330 -5.89 24.12 21.69
N GLU A 331 -5.82 23.72 20.43
CA GLU A 331 -6.92 23.36 19.55
C GLU A 331 -7.59 22.03 19.94
N PHE A 332 -6.90 21.15 20.67
CA PHE A 332 -7.49 19.90 21.19
C PHE A 332 -8.17 20.05 22.56
N ARG A 333 -8.04 21.16 23.28
CA ARG A 333 -8.46 21.28 24.70
C ARG A 333 -9.91 20.86 25.00
N ASN A 334 -10.82 21.08 24.05
CA ASN A 334 -12.27 20.86 24.25
C ASN A 334 -12.79 19.61 23.53
N VAL A 335 -11.91 18.74 23.04
CA VAL A 335 -12.31 17.46 22.44
C VAL A 335 -12.38 16.38 23.51
N GLU A 336 -13.21 15.37 23.28
CA GLU A 336 -13.34 14.22 24.17
C GLU A 336 -13.04 12.92 23.43
N PHE A 337 -12.40 11.98 24.11
CA PHE A 337 -12.22 10.62 23.59
C PHE A 337 -13.58 9.94 23.40
N ALA A 338 -13.79 9.35 22.23
CA ALA A 338 -15.08 8.80 21.81
C ALA A 338 -15.00 7.34 21.35
N GLY A 339 -13.92 6.63 21.68
CA GLY A 339 -13.75 5.20 21.42
C GLY A 339 -12.62 4.85 20.46
N THR A 340 -12.46 3.56 20.22
CA THR A 340 -11.49 2.96 19.30
C THR A 340 -12.19 2.19 18.20
N ALA A 341 -11.50 1.98 17.08
CA ALA A 341 -12.02 1.22 15.97
C ALA A 341 -12.34 -0.23 16.38
N PRO A 342 -13.40 -0.84 15.84
CA PRO A 342 -13.72 -2.26 16.08
C PRO A 342 -12.61 -3.25 15.70
N GLU A 343 -11.79 -2.92 14.70
CA GLU A 343 -10.71 -3.77 14.21
C GLU A 343 -9.36 -3.04 14.16
N LEU A 344 -8.28 -3.81 14.32
CA LEU A 344 -6.93 -3.32 14.05
C LEU A 344 -6.73 -3.07 12.56
N TYR A 345 -6.15 -1.92 12.23
CA TYR A 345 -5.54 -1.69 10.93
C TYR A 345 -4.21 -2.45 10.84
N VAL A 346 -4.31 -3.67 10.33
CA VAL A 346 -3.18 -4.49 9.87
C VAL A 346 -2.77 -4.03 8.46
N ARG A 347 -1.47 -3.96 8.18
CA ARG A 347 -0.96 -3.44 6.90
C ARG A 347 -0.44 -4.51 5.96
N GLU A 348 0.08 -5.59 6.51
CA GLU A 348 0.84 -6.59 5.77
C GLU A 348 0.74 -7.93 6.49
N THR A 349 0.51 -8.99 5.71
CA THR A 349 0.50 -10.38 6.17
C THR A 349 1.18 -11.27 5.12
N ARG A 350 0.41 -12.01 4.34
CA ARG A 350 0.90 -12.91 3.29
C ARG A 350 1.00 -12.17 1.96
N HIS A 351 2.08 -12.43 1.22
CA HIS A 351 2.21 -12.04 -0.18
C HIS A 351 2.25 -13.30 -1.02
N ILE A 352 1.16 -13.57 -1.75
CA ILE A 352 1.09 -14.78 -2.58
C ILE A 352 2.15 -14.77 -3.70
N GLN A 353 2.55 -15.95 -4.16
CA GLN A 353 3.37 -16.09 -5.35
C GLN A 353 2.46 -16.29 -6.57
N GLY A 354 2.30 -15.22 -7.35
CA GLY A 354 1.56 -15.22 -8.60
C GLY A 354 2.41 -15.54 -9.83
N GLU A 355 1.77 -15.59 -11.01
CA GLU A 355 2.43 -15.67 -12.33
C GLU A 355 3.32 -14.46 -12.63
N TYR A 356 3.14 -13.37 -11.88
CA TYR A 356 4.08 -12.26 -11.79
C TYR A 356 4.08 -11.71 -10.36
N ARG A 357 5.23 -11.22 -9.90
CA ARG A 357 5.37 -10.56 -8.61
C ARG A 357 5.84 -9.14 -8.85
N LEU A 358 5.06 -8.16 -8.41
CA LEU A 358 5.42 -6.76 -8.59
C LEU A 358 6.66 -6.47 -7.74
N THR A 359 7.66 -5.86 -8.36
CA THR A 359 8.98 -5.64 -7.76
C THR A 359 9.25 -4.16 -7.50
N MET A 360 10.23 -3.86 -6.66
CA MET A 360 10.69 -2.47 -6.49
C MET A 360 11.23 -1.89 -7.81
N ALA A 361 11.80 -2.74 -8.68
CA ALA A 361 12.29 -2.32 -9.98
C ALA A 361 11.17 -1.80 -10.90
N ASP A 362 9.99 -2.41 -10.85
CA ASP A 362 8.82 -1.93 -11.60
C ASP A 362 8.43 -0.51 -11.19
N LEU A 363 8.40 -0.23 -9.89
CA LEU A 363 8.04 1.08 -9.37
C LEU A 363 9.12 2.13 -9.68
N MET A 364 10.40 1.80 -9.53
CA MET A 364 11.49 2.71 -9.89
C MET A 364 11.50 3.06 -11.37
N ALA A 365 11.25 2.07 -12.23
CA ALA A 365 11.17 2.24 -13.67
C ALA A 365 9.85 2.90 -14.12
N ASN A 366 8.87 3.08 -13.21
CA ASN A 366 7.52 3.49 -13.55
C ASN A 366 6.95 2.62 -14.68
N ARG A 367 7.13 1.31 -14.53
CA ARG A 367 6.93 0.33 -15.61
C ARG A 367 5.45 0.19 -15.94
N ASP A 368 5.15 0.19 -17.24
CA ASP A 368 3.87 -0.26 -17.75
C ASP A 368 3.95 -1.74 -18.12
N HIS A 369 2.80 -2.41 -18.10
CA HIS A 369 2.70 -3.82 -18.43
C HIS A 369 1.66 -4.00 -19.53
N TRP A 370 1.96 -4.87 -20.51
CA TRP A 370 0.99 -5.23 -21.55
C TRP A 370 -0.31 -5.77 -20.96
N ASP A 371 -0.21 -6.35 -19.75
CA ASP A 371 -1.31 -6.86 -18.97
C ASP A 371 -1.70 -6.01 -17.75
N ALA A 372 -1.35 -4.71 -17.72
CA ALA A 372 -1.78 -3.83 -16.63
C ALA A 372 -3.31 -3.78 -16.53
N ILE A 373 -3.85 -3.97 -15.34
CA ILE A 373 -5.30 -3.91 -15.06
C ILE A 373 -5.69 -2.80 -14.08
N ALA A 374 -4.69 -2.13 -13.50
CA ALA A 374 -4.82 -0.92 -12.70
C ALA A 374 -3.49 -0.16 -12.70
N TYR A 375 -3.50 1.08 -12.24
CA TYR A 375 -2.30 1.92 -12.14
C TYR A 375 -2.17 2.54 -10.76
N GLY A 376 -0.99 2.43 -10.17
CA GLY A 376 -0.64 3.06 -8.89
C GLY A 376 0.34 4.22 -9.07
N SER A 377 0.38 5.10 -8.07
CA SER A 377 1.38 6.16 -7.92
C SER A 377 1.59 6.61 -6.48
N TYR A 378 0.99 5.90 -5.51
CA TYR A 378 1.22 6.19 -4.10
C TYR A 378 2.69 5.99 -3.73
N GLU A 379 3.16 6.78 -2.77
CA GLU A 379 4.49 6.65 -2.22
C GLU A 379 4.74 5.25 -1.63
N VAL A 380 5.96 4.76 -1.77
CA VAL A 380 6.34 3.46 -1.21
C VAL A 380 6.64 3.64 0.28
N ASP A 381 5.59 3.60 1.09
CA ASP A 381 5.63 3.81 2.55
C ASP A 381 5.80 2.49 3.32
N ILE A 382 7.00 2.31 3.87
CA ILE A 382 7.35 1.20 4.74
C ILE A 382 7.25 1.66 6.19
N GLN A 383 6.33 1.07 6.94
CA GLN A 383 6.08 1.46 8.33
C GLN A 383 7.14 0.91 9.29
N SER A 384 7.20 1.54 10.46
CA SER A 384 8.09 1.12 11.54
C SER A 384 7.80 -0.31 11.99
N LEU A 385 8.87 -1.06 12.26
CA LEU A 385 8.80 -2.45 12.75
C LEU A 385 8.82 -2.53 14.28
N ASN A 386 9.44 -1.53 14.91
CA ASN A 386 9.59 -1.42 16.36
C ASN A 386 9.82 0.05 16.74
N ALA A 387 9.87 0.31 18.05
CA ALA A 387 10.09 1.63 18.62
C ALA A 387 11.36 2.34 18.11
N ASN A 388 12.41 1.63 17.70
CA ASN A 388 13.69 2.23 17.28
C ASN A 388 13.76 2.53 15.78
N ASN A 389 12.77 2.09 15.00
CA ASN A 389 12.66 2.32 13.57
C ASN A 389 11.52 3.31 13.29
N LYS A 390 11.75 4.32 12.43
CA LYS A 390 10.75 5.36 12.12
C LYS A 390 9.91 5.06 10.87
N GLY A 391 10.14 3.94 10.19
CA GLY A 391 9.68 3.70 8.82
C GLY A 391 10.40 4.60 7.82
N SER A 392 10.13 4.36 6.53
CA SER A 392 10.83 5.02 5.42
C SER A 392 9.89 5.20 4.24
N ILE A 393 10.07 6.30 3.50
CA ILE A 393 9.57 6.42 2.13
C ILE A 393 10.70 6.00 1.19
N MET A 394 10.51 4.90 0.48
CA MET A 394 11.52 4.38 -0.45
C MET A 394 11.65 5.25 -1.70
N LEU A 395 10.50 5.61 -2.28
CA LEU A 395 10.35 6.25 -3.59
C LEU A 395 8.91 6.80 -3.69
N VAL A 396 8.72 7.88 -4.43
CA VAL A 396 7.42 8.33 -4.93
C VAL A 396 7.34 8.07 -6.45
N PRO A 397 6.68 7.01 -6.92
CA PRO A 397 6.53 6.77 -8.36
C PRO A 397 5.55 7.78 -8.99
N GLU A 398 5.76 8.10 -10.27
CA GLU A 398 4.85 8.92 -11.08
C GLU A 398 3.60 8.14 -11.47
N GLN A 399 3.77 6.94 -12.02
CA GLN A 399 2.72 6.01 -12.39
C GLN A 399 3.33 4.64 -12.73
N TYR A 400 2.80 3.54 -12.19
CA TYR A 400 3.20 2.17 -12.54
C TYR A 400 1.98 1.28 -12.78
N GLY A 401 2.11 0.26 -13.62
CA GLY A 401 1.04 -0.68 -13.92
C GLY A 401 1.05 -1.89 -12.97
N VAL A 402 -0.11 -2.31 -12.51
CA VAL A 402 -0.28 -3.61 -11.83
C VAL A 402 -0.73 -4.64 -12.85
N PRO A 403 0.11 -5.63 -13.21
CA PRO A 403 -0.24 -6.64 -14.21
C PRO A 403 -1.30 -7.63 -13.68
N PHE A 404 -2.17 -8.13 -14.56
CA PHE A 404 -3.17 -9.14 -14.21
C PHE A 404 -2.54 -10.40 -13.61
N ARG A 405 -1.33 -10.76 -14.07
CA ARG A 405 -0.54 -11.87 -13.51
C ARG A 405 -0.23 -11.74 -12.01
N CYS A 406 -0.29 -10.54 -11.42
CA CYS A 406 -0.19 -10.37 -9.95
C CYS A 406 -1.39 -10.97 -9.19
N LEU A 407 -2.54 -11.13 -9.84
CA LEU A 407 -3.75 -11.68 -9.21
C LEU A 407 -3.85 -13.20 -9.37
N VAL A 408 -3.04 -13.80 -10.24
CA VAL A 408 -3.17 -15.21 -10.66
C VAL A 408 -2.11 -16.05 -9.93
N PRO A 409 -2.49 -16.95 -8.99
CA PRO A 409 -1.53 -17.80 -8.28
C PRO A 409 -0.69 -18.66 -9.22
N LEU A 410 0.60 -18.88 -8.90
CA LEU A 410 1.55 -19.56 -9.80
C LEU A 410 1.26 -21.06 -10.04
N GLN A 411 0.62 -21.74 -9.08
CA GLN A 411 0.46 -23.21 -9.14
C GLN A 411 -1.00 -23.66 -9.08
N VAL A 412 -1.86 -22.89 -8.40
CA VAL A 412 -3.28 -23.19 -8.18
C VAL A 412 -4.15 -22.43 -9.18
N ASP A 413 -5.03 -23.12 -9.90
CA ASP A 413 -5.98 -22.53 -10.85
C ASP A 413 -7.38 -22.37 -10.23
N GLY A 414 -8.29 -21.69 -10.92
CA GLY A 414 -9.66 -21.42 -10.44
C GLY A 414 -9.73 -20.35 -9.36
N LEU A 415 -8.62 -19.66 -9.06
CA LEU A 415 -8.49 -18.68 -7.99
C LEU A 415 -7.84 -17.40 -8.50
N LEU A 416 -8.34 -16.24 -8.08
CA LEU A 416 -7.64 -14.96 -8.10
C LEU A 416 -7.46 -14.46 -6.68
N VAL A 417 -6.38 -13.70 -6.41
CA VAL A 417 -6.16 -13.01 -5.13
C VAL A 417 -6.08 -11.52 -5.37
N VAL A 418 -6.84 -10.72 -4.63
CA VAL A 418 -6.90 -9.26 -4.74
C VAL A 418 -6.54 -8.57 -3.42
N GLY A 419 -6.40 -7.26 -3.45
CA GLY A 419 -6.07 -6.46 -2.26
C GLY A 419 -4.62 -6.61 -1.82
N ARG A 420 -4.36 -6.35 -0.53
CA ARG A 420 -3.01 -6.26 0.03
C ARG A 420 -2.20 -7.56 -0.08
N SER A 421 -2.87 -8.70 -0.18
CA SER A 421 -2.24 -10.03 -0.18
C SER A 421 -1.92 -10.58 -1.57
N ALA A 422 -2.23 -9.80 -2.63
CA ALA A 422 -1.87 -10.13 -4.00
C ALA A 422 -0.33 -10.21 -4.20
N SER A 423 0.11 -10.65 -5.38
CA SER A 423 1.52 -10.99 -5.63
C SER A 423 2.41 -9.76 -5.79
N PHE A 424 2.91 -9.25 -4.66
CA PHE A 424 3.82 -8.12 -4.53
C PHE A 424 5.03 -8.51 -3.66
N ASP A 425 6.23 -8.00 -3.97
CA ASP A 425 7.33 -7.99 -2.99
C ASP A 425 7.00 -7.02 -1.84
N THR A 426 7.61 -7.20 -0.66
CA THR A 426 7.32 -6.38 0.53
C THR A 426 7.56 -4.88 0.31
N LEU A 427 8.57 -4.54 -0.51
CA LEU A 427 8.90 -3.14 -0.79
C LEU A 427 7.83 -2.46 -1.67
N PRO A 428 7.55 -2.91 -2.91
CA PRO A 428 6.51 -2.29 -3.74
C PRO A 428 5.11 -2.42 -3.14
N HIS A 429 4.84 -3.42 -2.31
CA HIS A 429 3.61 -3.52 -1.51
C HIS A 429 3.33 -2.25 -0.70
N GLY A 430 4.36 -1.54 -0.22
CA GLY A 430 4.22 -0.25 0.46
C GLY A 430 3.41 0.80 -0.32
N SER A 431 3.41 0.70 -1.65
CA SER A 431 2.55 1.50 -2.54
C SER A 431 1.34 0.70 -3.03
N ALA A 432 1.53 -0.55 -3.44
CA ALA A 432 0.50 -1.34 -4.13
C ALA A 432 -0.71 -1.72 -3.25
N ARG A 433 -0.53 -1.73 -1.92
CA ARG A 433 -1.55 -2.13 -0.94
C ARG A 433 -2.65 -1.12 -0.69
N VAL A 434 -2.55 0.10 -1.23
CA VAL A 434 -3.54 1.15 -0.94
C VAL A 434 -4.90 0.77 -1.50
N ILE A 435 -5.94 1.00 -0.69
CA ILE A 435 -7.30 0.51 -0.99
C ILE A 435 -7.83 0.99 -2.35
N PRO A 436 -7.62 2.24 -2.82
CA PRO A 436 -8.09 2.64 -4.16
C PRO A 436 -7.55 1.76 -5.28
N LEU A 437 -6.27 1.38 -5.22
CA LEU A 437 -5.65 0.48 -6.18
C LEU A 437 -6.20 -0.95 -6.01
N GLY A 438 -6.37 -1.41 -4.78
CA GLY A 438 -7.02 -2.69 -4.48
C GLY A 438 -8.45 -2.78 -5.05
N MET A 439 -9.24 -1.71 -4.93
CA MET A 439 -10.59 -1.62 -5.49
C MET A 439 -10.58 -1.71 -7.01
N ALA A 440 -9.59 -1.08 -7.67
CA ALA A 440 -9.39 -1.19 -9.11
C ALA A 440 -9.01 -2.62 -9.54
N THR A 441 -8.13 -3.30 -8.80
CA THR A 441 -7.79 -4.71 -9.10
C THR A 441 -8.95 -5.66 -8.80
N GLY A 442 -9.76 -5.39 -7.77
CA GLY A 442 -11.01 -6.08 -7.49
C GLY A 442 -11.98 -6.00 -8.67
N GLN A 443 -12.25 -4.78 -9.18
CA GLN A 443 -13.07 -4.62 -10.37
C GLN A 443 -12.54 -5.42 -11.57
N ALA A 444 -11.22 -5.39 -11.78
CA ALA A 444 -10.58 -6.16 -12.86
C ALA A 444 -10.76 -7.68 -12.70
N ALA A 445 -10.63 -8.20 -11.47
CA ALA A 445 -10.81 -9.63 -11.19
C ALA A 445 -12.21 -10.12 -11.55
N GLY A 446 -13.27 -9.39 -11.14
CA GLY A 446 -14.64 -9.75 -11.48
C GLY A 446 -14.92 -9.79 -12.99
N ALA A 447 -14.37 -8.84 -13.75
CA ALA A 447 -14.50 -8.81 -15.20
C ALA A 447 -13.68 -9.91 -15.90
N ALA A 448 -12.50 -10.23 -15.34
CA ALA A 448 -11.61 -11.27 -15.85
C ALA A 448 -12.23 -12.66 -15.75
N VAL A 449 -12.93 -12.96 -14.65
CA VAL A 449 -13.69 -14.22 -14.50
C VAL A 449 -14.71 -14.35 -15.63
N LYS A 450 -15.52 -13.31 -15.90
CA LYS A 450 -16.50 -13.35 -17.00
C LYS A 450 -15.81 -13.60 -18.34
N LEU A 451 -14.70 -12.92 -18.61
CA LEU A 451 -13.99 -13.06 -19.87
C LEU A 451 -13.38 -14.47 -20.04
N ALA A 452 -12.80 -15.03 -18.98
CA ALA A 452 -12.26 -16.39 -19.01
C ALA A 452 -13.36 -17.42 -19.33
N LEU A 453 -14.55 -17.27 -18.70
CA LEU A 453 -15.72 -18.10 -18.98
C LEU A 453 -16.23 -17.95 -20.41
N ASP A 454 -16.33 -16.72 -20.92
CA ASP A 454 -16.76 -16.44 -22.30
C ASP A 454 -15.84 -17.07 -23.34
N ARG A 455 -14.53 -17.09 -23.05
CA ARG A 455 -13.51 -17.67 -23.91
C ARG A 455 -13.32 -19.18 -23.71
N GLY A 456 -13.92 -19.77 -22.67
CA GLY A 456 -13.73 -21.17 -22.32
C GLY A 456 -12.27 -21.50 -21.93
N VAL A 457 -11.56 -20.54 -21.32
CA VAL A 457 -10.15 -20.69 -20.90
C VAL A 457 -10.02 -20.58 -19.39
N THR A 458 -8.91 -21.06 -18.84
CA THR A 458 -8.62 -20.83 -17.41
C THR A 458 -8.19 -19.39 -17.16
N LEU A 459 -8.22 -18.96 -15.89
CA LEU A 459 -7.68 -17.66 -15.49
C LEU A 459 -6.18 -17.57 -15.77
N ARG A 460 -5.47 -18.70 -15.60
CA ARG A 460 -4.04 -18.83 -15.93
C ARG A 460 -3.79 -18.71 -17.43
N ASP A 461 -4.59 -19.33 -18.28
CA ASP A 461 -4.49 -19.19 -19.73
C ASP A 461 -4.76 -17.76 -20.17
N LEU A 462 -5.77 -17.10 -19.58
CA LEU A 462 -6.06 -15.68 -19.83
C LEU A 462 -4.84 -14.80 -19.50
N SER A 463 -4.14 -15.08 -18.40
CA SER A 463 -2.94 -14.34 -17.98
C SER A 463 -1.75 -14.44 -18.94
N LYS A 464 -1.79 -15.41 -19.87
CA LYS A 464 -0.77 -15.64 -20.90
C LYS A 464 -1.21 -15.14 -22.28
N SER A 465 -2.46 -14.67 -22.42
CA SER A 465 -3.05 -14.26 -23.68
C SER A 465 -3.02 -12.74 -23.86
N LYS A 466 -2.14 -12.23 -24.73
CA LYS A 466 -2.12 -10.80 -25.09
C LYS A 466 -3.46 -10.29 -25.62
N ASP A 467 -4.11 -11.06 -26.49
CA ASP A 467 -5.41 -10.70 -27.05
C ASP A 467 -6.52 -10.75 -25.98
N GLY A 468 -6.47 -11.75 -25.09
CA GLY A 468 -7.39 -11.85 -23.96
C GLY A 468 -7.26 -10.67 -23.01
N ILE A 469 -6.03 -10.27 -22.66
CA ILE A 469 -5.85 -9.10 -21.79
C ILE A 469 -6.17 -7.78 -22.51
N ALA A 470 -5.91 -7.66 -23.81
CA ALA A 470 -6.36 -6.50 -24.58
C ALA A 470 -7.89 -6.37 -24.54
N GLU A 471 -8.63 -7.48 -24.67
CA GLU A 471 -10.08 -7.50 -24.53
C GLU A 471 -10.54 -7.18 -23.10
N LEU A 472 -9.87 -7.71 -22.07
CA LEU A 472 -10.13 -7.39 -20.67
C LEU A 472 -9.97 -5.89 -20.42
N ARG A 473 -8.84 -5.30 -20.84
CA ARG A 473 -8.56 -3.87 -20.71
C ARG A 473 -9.61 -3.04 -21.45
N HIS A 474 -10.01 -3.44 -22.66
CA HIS A 474 -11.07 -2.76 -23.40
C HIS A 474 -12.41 -2.77 -22.65
N ARG A 475 -12.78 -3.93 -22.08
CA ARG A 475 -13.99 -4.10 -21.27
C ARG A 475 -13.96 -3.20 -20.03
N LEU A 476 -12.85 -3.18 -19.29
CA LEU A 476 -12.67 -2.36 -18.10
C LEU A 476 -12.75 -0.85 -18.41
N THR A 477 -12.13 -0.41 -19.50
CA THR A 477 -12.23 0.99 -19.95
C THR A 477 -13.66 1.37 -20.33
N LYS A 478 -14.41 0.47 -20.99
CA LYS A 478 -15.85 0.68 -21.26
C LYS A 478 -16.68 0.74 -19.97
N GLN A 479 -16.23 0.07 -18.91
CA GLN A 479 -16.80 0.10 -17.56
C GLN A 479 -16.26 1.28 -16.72
N GLY A 480 -15.59 2.25 -17.34
CA GLY A 480 -15.19 3.50 -16.72
C GLY A 480 -13.85 3.48 -15.98
N MET A 481 -13.09 2.38 -16.03
CA MET A 481 -11.69 2.40 -15.56
C MET A 481 -10.81 3.24 -16.48
N ASP A 482 -9.81 3.93 -15.91
CA ASP A 482 -8.78 4.61 -16.69
C ASP A 482 -7.52 3.76 -16.71
N LEU A 483 -7.31 3.07 -17.83
CA LEU A 483 -6.14 2.21 -18.05
C LEU A 483 -5.12 2.86 -18.98
N THR A 484 -4.98 4.19 -18.89
CA THR A 484 -4.05 4.97 -19.69
C THR A 484 -2.73 5.16 -18.96
N MET A 485 -1.65 4.57 -19.49
CA MET A 485 -0.30 4.95 -19.10
C MET A 485 0.03 6.33 -19.67
N ARG A 486 0.20 7.32 -18.79
CA ARG A 486 0.46 8.70 -19.21
C ARG A 486 1.95 8.90 -19.48
N SER A 487 2.24 9.84 -20.37
CA SER A 487 3.62 10.28 -20.60
C SER A 487 4.03 11.29 -19.53
N PHE A 488 5.20 11.07 -18.95
CA PHE A 488 5.86 11.97 -18.00
C PHE A 488 7.37 11.96 -18.27
N PRO A 489 8.10 13.01 -17.87
CA PRO A 489 9.55 13.04 -18.01
C PRO A 489 10.19 11.88 -17.26
N THR A 490 11.15 11.20 -17.89
CA THR A 490 11.97 10.20 -17.18
C THR A 490 12.59 10.83 -15.92
N PRO A 491 12.41 10.22 -14.74
CA PRO A 491 12.97 10.75 -13.49
C PRO A 491 14.47 10.97 -13.56
N ALA A 492 14.99 11.95 -12.81
CA ALA A 492 16.41 12.31 -12.85
C ALA A 492 17.33 11.13 -12.46
N TYR A 493 16.96 10.39 -11.39
CA TYR A 493 17.72 9.22 -10.93
C TYR A 493 17.83 8.13 -12.01
N ALA A 494 16.81 7.98 -12.87
CA ALA A 494 16.78 6.96 -13.92
C ALA A 494 17.69 7.28 -15.12
N LYS A 495 18.17 8.54 -15.23
CA LYS A 495 19.12 8.98 -16.26
C LYS A 495 20.58 8.88 -15.78
N HIS A 496 20.80 8.60 -14.50
CA HIS A 496 22.13 8.52 -13.93
C HIS A 496 22.90 7.32 -14.52
N LYS A 497 24.21 7.46 -14.73
CA LYS A 497 25.06 6.38 -15.29
C LYS A 497 25.02 5.10 -14.45
N ASP A 498 24.86 5.25 -13.14
CA ASP A 498 24.85 4.16 -12.17
C ASP A 498 23.43 3.67 -11.84
N TYR A 499 22.42 4.00 -12.66
CA TYR A 499 21.02 3.66 -12.40
C TYR A 499 20.80 2.15 -12.16
N LYS A 500 21.50 1.27 -12.88
CA LYS A 500 21.42 -0.18 -12.66
C LYS A 500 21.90 -0.58 -11.26
N GLY A 501 22.97 0.05 -10.77
CA GLY A 501 23.42 -0.13 -9.40
C GLY A 501 22.37 0.35 -8.41
N LEU A 502 21.82 1.55 -8.62
CA LEU A 502 20.75 2.11 -7.79
C LEU A 502 19.51 1.21 -7.74
N LEU A 503 19.13 0.61 -8.87
CA LEU A 503 18.00 -0.32 -8.98
C LEU A 503 18.20 -1.55 -8.07
N ALA A 504 19.39 -2.15 -8.13
CA ALA A 504 19.77 -3.24 -7.24
C ALA A 504 19.78 -2.81 -5.77
N ALA A 505 20.43 -1.69 -5.46
CA ALA A 505 20.54 -1.19 -4.09
C ALA A 505 19.18 -0.89 -3.45
N THR A 506 18.25 -0.30 -4.21
CA THR A 506 16.90 0.01 -3.72
C THR A 506 16.07 -1.25 -3.55
N SER A 507 16.14 -2.19 -4.49
CA SER A 507 15.47 -3.51 -4.39
C SER A 507 15.98 -4.36 -3.23
N LEU A 508 17.25 -4.15 -2.83
CA LEU A 508 17.84 -4.76 -1.66
C LEU A 508 17.56 -4.01 -0.35
N PHE A 509 16.85 -2.87 -0.40
CA PHE A 509 16.62 -1.95 0.73
C PHE A 509 17.92 -1.39 1.36
N LEU A 510 18.91 -1.09 0.52
CA LEU A 510 20.21 -0.52 0.93
C LEU A 510 20.25 1.01 0.89
N THR A 511 19.27 1.62 0.22
CA THR A 511 19.14 3.07 0.04
C THR A 511 17.68 3.45 -0.18
N ILE A 512 17.36 4.72 0.02
CA ILE A 512 16.01 5.30 -0.15
C ILE A 512 16.11 6.67 -0.82
N GLY A 513 15.11 7.02 -1.63
CA GLY A 513 15.02 8.33 -2.29
C GLY A 513 14.25 9.35 -1.48
N GLY A 514 13.42 8.91 -0.54
CA GLY A 514 12.53 9.78 0.22
C GLY A 514 11.42 10.39 -0.63
N TYR A 515 10.73 11.40 -0.08
CA TYR A 515 9.62 12.09 -0.73
C TYR A 515 9.99 12.82 -2.03
N SER A 516 11.27 13.16 -2.20
CA SER A 516 11.77 13.96 -3.33
C SER A 516 12.54 13.12 -4.37
N ASN A 517 12.71 11.82 -4.12
CA ASN A 517 13.47 10.91 -4.98
C ASN A 517 14.90 11.38 -5.28
N ASP A 518 15.53 12.09 -4.35
CA ASP A 518 16.87 12.66 -4.46
C ASP A 518 17.83 12.19 -3.36
N GLY A 519 17.33 11.52 -2.31
CA GLY A 519 18.13 11.02 -1.17
C GLY A 519 19.11 9.88 -1.48
N TRP A 520 19.30 9.53 -2.76
CA TRP A 520 20.22 8.47 -3.19
C TRP A 520 21.69 8.89 -3.11
N ASP A 521 21.96 10.20 -3.20
CA ASP A 521 23.29 10.83 -3.14
C ASP A 521 24.35 10.13 -4.03
N LEU A 522 23.99 9.80 -5.28
CA LEU A 522 24.78 8.91 -6.14
C LEU A 522 26.21 9.37 -6.41
N ASP A 523 26.42 10.68 -6.54
CA ASP A 523 27.73 11.27 -6.82
C ASP A 523 28.54 11.60 -5.55
N GLU A 524 27.92 11.50 -4.36
CA GLU A 524 28.60 11.77 -3.10
C GLU A 524 29.55 10.62 -2.73
N ALA A 525 30.64 10.98 -2.04
CA ALA A 525 31.62 10.00 -1.58
C ALA A 525 30.98 8.99 -0.61
N SER A 526 31.26 7.71 -0.86
CA SER A 526 30.93 6.62 0.06
C SER A 526 32.03 6.46 1.12
N ASN A 527 31.74 5.71 2.17
CA ASN A 527 32.69 5.42 3.24
C ASN A 527 32.65 3.94 3.66
N PRO A 528 33.72 3.42 4.29
CA PRO A 528 33.80 2.03 4.72
C PRO A 528 32.66 1.56 5.62
N LYS A 529 32.17 2.40 6.56
CA LYS A 529 31.07 2.01 7.47
C LYS A 529 29.78 1.76 6.71
N ARG A 530 29.41 2.71 5.83
CA ARG A 530 28.20 2.63 5.01
C ARG A 530 28.23 1.36 4.16
N PHE A 531 29.33 1.15 3.43
CA PHE A 531 29.45 0.01 2.54
C PHE A 531 29.45 -1.32 3.30
N ALA A 532 30.17 -1.44 4.41
CA ALA A 532 30.14 -2.65 5.22
C ALA A 532 28.74 -2.93 5.81
N SER A 533 27.98 -1.89 6.18
CA SER A 533 26.58 -2.04 6.59
C SER A 533 25.72 -2.60 5.45
N GLN A 534 25.95 -2.17 4.22
CA GLN A 534 25.24 -2.69 3.05
C GLN A 534 25.57 -4.15 2.79
N ILE A 535 26.86 -4.53 2.83
CA ILE A 535 27.28 -5.92 2.66
C ILE A 535 26.73 -6.82 3.77
N ARG A 536 26.62 -6.33 5.02
CA ARG A 536 25.94 -7.09 6.09
C ARG A 536 24.47 -7.37 5.80
N ILE A 537 23.74 -6.41 5.22
CA ILE A 537 22.34 -6.61 4.82
C ILE A 537 22.26 -7.68 3.71
N VAL A 538 23.15 -7.59 2.72
CA VAL A 538 23.24 -8.58 1.63
C VAL A 538 23.60 -9.97 2.18
N GLN A 539 24.59 -10.06 3.07
CA GLN A 539 24.98 -11.31 3.73
C GLN A 539 23.85 -11.93 4.53
N LYS A 540 23.06 -11.14 5.27
CA LYS A 540 21.90 -11.63 6.01
C LYS A 540 20.87 -12.28 5.08
N ARG A 541 20.70 -11.73 3.87
CA ARG A 541 19.74 -12.24 2.87
C ARG A 541 20.26 -13.45 2.09
N TYR A 542 21.57 -13.53 1.86
CA TYR A 542 22.20 -14.58 1.06
C TYR A 542 23.36 -15.27 1.82
N PRO A 543 23.10 -15.87 2.98
CA PRO A 543 24.16 -16.39 3.85
C PRO A 543 25.01 -17.49 3.18
N GLU A 544 24.44 -18.24 2.25
CA GLU A 544 25.17 -19.28 1.50
C GLU A 544 26.27 -18.71 0.59
N ALA A 545 26.08 -17.49 0.07
CA ALA A 545 27.09 -16.81 -0.73
C ALA A 545 28.14 -16.11 0.15
N PHE A 546 27.80 -15.75 1.39
CA PHE A 546 28.63 -14.93 2.27
C PHE A 546 28.94 -15.64 3.60
N ALA A 547 29.90 -16.56 3.58
CA ALA A 547 30.20 -17.47 4.68
C ALA A 547 30.86 -16.82 5.93
N GLN A 548 31.47 -15.63 5.84
CA GLN A 548 32.20 -15.01 6.96
C GLN A 548 31.51 -13.76 7.49
N THR A 549 31.12 -13.76 8.78
CA THR A 549 30.45 -12.61 9.41
C THR A 549 31.37 -11.38 9.52
N LEU A 550 30.91 -10.23 9.03
CA LEU A 550 31.67 -8.98 9.10
C LEU A 550 31.68 -8.36 10.51
N THR A 551 32.78 -8.48 11.25
CA THR A 551 33.01 -7.80 12.55
C THR A 551 33.42 -6.32 12.37
N SER A 552 33.36 -5.53 13.45
CA SER A 552 33.81 -4.14 13.46
C SER A 552 35.33 -3.98 13.25
N GLU A 553 36.10 -4.99 13.63
CA GLU A 553 37.56 -5.03 13.41
C GLU A 553 37.90 -5.12 11.92
N PHE A 554 37.04 -5.77 11.12
CA PHE A 554 37.20 -5.92 9.67
C PHE A 554 36.91 -4.65 8.86
N ILE A 555 36.24 -3.65 9.45
CA ILE A 555 35.94 -2.34 8.83
C ILE A 555 37.08 -1.33 9.09
N GLY A 556 38.29 -1.81 9.43
CA GLY A 556 39.48 -0.97 9.59
C GLY A 556 39.57 -0.20 10.92
N GLY A 557 38.79 -0.54 11.94
CA GLY A 557 38.84 0.16 13.23
C GLY A 557 38.49 1.66 13.14
N SER A 558 39.09 2.49 13.99
CA SER A 558 38.76 3.93 14.15
C SER A 558 39.11 4.84 12.95
N SER A 559 39.59 4.31 11.81
CA SER A 559 39.90 5.05 10.57
C SER A 559 38.75 5.07 9.56
N SER A 560 37.53 4.87 10.05
CA SER A 560 36.31 4.56 9.30
C SER A 560 35.55 5.76 8.69
N ASP A 561 36.10 6.97 8.84
CA ASP A 561 35.45 8.24 8.49
C ASP A 561 36.03 8.87 7.21
N GLY A 562 36.98 8.20 6.55
CA GLY A 562 37.56 8.61 5.26
C GLY A 562 36.79 8.06 4.05
N PRO A 563 37.17 8.50 2.83
CA PRO A 563 36.58 8.01 1.59
C PRO A 563 36.84 6.51 1.41
N LEU A 564 35.89 5.79 0.82
CA LEU A 564 36.03 4.38 0.49
C LEU A 564 36.90 4.21 -0.77
N ASP A 565 38.02 3.50 -0.66
CA ASP A 565 38.81 3.05 -1.82
C ASP A 565 38.32 1.70 -2.37
N LEU A 566 38.64 1.41 -3.64
CA LEU A 566 38.25 0.18 -4.34
C LEU A 566 38.79 -1.08 -3.67
N ASP A 567 40.04 -1.05 -3.20
CA ASP A 567 40.66 -2.20 -2.55
C ASP A 567 39.91 -2.53 -1.25
N GLN A 568 39.45 -1.52 -0.50
CA GLN A 568 38.68 -1.70 0.72
C GLN A 568 37.29 -2.24 0.44
N ALA A 569 36.62 -1.75 -0.61
CA ALA A 569 35.32 -2.25 -1.03
C ALA A 569 35.42 -3.73 -1.44
N ALA A 570 36.37 -4.05 -2.32
CA ALA A 570 36.64 -5.41 -2.75
C ALA A 570 37.05 -6.32 -1.59
N TYR A 571 37.90 -5.84 -0.68
CA TYR A 571 38.29 -6.59 0.50
C TYR A 571 37.11 -6.93 1.40
N THR A 572 36.20 -5.98 1.62
CA THR A 572 34.99 -6.21 2.43
C THR A 572 34.13 -7.33 1.84
N ILE A 573 33.92 -7.34 0.52
CA ILE A 573 33.16 -8.39 -0.16
C ILE A 573 33.92 -9.72 -0.14
N ALA A 574 35.19 -9.71 -0.57
CA ALA A 574 36.00 -10.92 -0.68
C ALA A 574 36.14 -11.63 0.67
N LEU A 575 36.33 -10.87 1.75
CA LEU A 575 36.39 -11.42 3.09
C LEU A 575 35.03 -12.04 3.46
N SER A 576 33.92 -11.30 3.29
CA SER A 576 32.58 -11.81 3.61
C SER A 576 32.22 -13.08 2.84
N GLY A 577 32.67 -13.20 1.58
CA GLY A 577 32.49 -14.38 0.73
C GLY A 577 33.50 -15.51 0.99
N GLY A 578 34.48 -15.33 1.87
CA GLY A 578 35.57 -16.29 2.08
C GLY A 578 36.46 -16.49 0.85
N ILE A 579 36.60 -15.46 0.01
CA ILE A 579 37.31 -15.47 -1.27
C ILE A 579 38.77 -15.04 -1.11
N SER A 580 39.02 -14.02 -0.29
CA SER A 580 40.37 -13.52 -0.01
C SER A 580 40.41 -12.79 1.34
N ASP A 581 41.50 -12.96 2.08
CA ASP A 581 41.80 -12.28 3.35
C ASP A 581 42.93 -11.22 3.22
N ASP A 582 43.46 -11.02 2.00
CA ASP A 582 44.42 -9.96 1.67
C ASP A 582 43.76 -8.85 0.83
N LYS A 583 43.74 -7.63 1.39
CA LYS A 583 43.22 -6.43 0.73
C LYS A 583 43.87 -6.17 -0.63
N LYS A 584 45.16 -6.50 -0.80
CA LYS A 584 45.90 -6.22 -2.05
C LYS A 584 45.47 -7.13 -3.20
N THR A 585 44.96 -8.31 -2.92
CA THR A 585 44.55 -9.30 -3.93
C THR A 585 43.04 -9.38 -4.12
N ALA A 586 42.25 -8.74 -3.25
CA ALA A 586 40.80 -8.88 -3.21
C ALA A 586 40.11 -8.50 -4.54
N VAL A 587 40.53 -7.40 -5.18
CA VAL A 587 39.97 -6.98 -6.48
C VAL A 587 40.18 -8.07 -7.54
N GLN A 588 41.41 -8.56 -7.67
CA GLN A 588 41.76 -9.60 -8.63
C GLN A 588 40.98 -10.90 -8.34
N ALA A 589 40.91 -11.32 -7.08
CA ALA A 589 40.20 -12.53 -6.68
C ALA A 589 38.70 -12.47 -7.01
N LEU A 590 38.05 -11.32 -6.80
CA LEU A 590 36.64 -11.12 -7.16
C LEU A 590 36.43 -11.11 -8.67
N MET A 591 37.35 -10.53 -9.45
CA MET A 591 37.29 -10.54 -10.91
C MET A 591 37.49 -11.94 -11.49
N GLU A 592 38.47 -12.71 -10.97
CA GLU A 592 38.73 -14.10 -11.39
C GLU A 592 37.56 -15.02 -11.09
N ARG A 593 36.88 -14.79 -9.97
CA ARG A 593 35.64 -15.49 -9.61
C ARG A 593 34.41 -15.00 -10.39
N GLY A 594 34.54 -13.90 -11.12
CA GLY A 594 33.46 -13.30 -11.91
C GLY A 594 32.44 -12.48 -11.11
N TRP A 595 32.71 -12.19 -9.83
CA TRP A 595 31.79 -11.46 -8.94
C TRP A 595 31.78 -9.96 -9.18
N ILE A 596 32.86 -9.40 -9.75
CA ILE A 596 32.91 -8.01 -10.20
C ILE A 596 33.39 -7.97 -11.65
N ARG A 597 32.73 -7.16 -12.47
CA ARG A 597 33.06 -6.99 -13.88
C ARG A 597 34.16 -5.96 -14.06
N LYS A 598 35.08 -6.25 -15.00
CA LYS A 598 36.10 -5.29 -15.43
C LYS A 598 35.46 -3.99 -15.93
N GLU A 599 34.37 -4.13 -16.68
CA GLU A 599 33.62 -3.00 -17.25
C GLU A 599 33.09 -2.05 -16.16
N THR A 600 32.67 -2.59 -15.02
CA THR A 600 32.20 -1.79 -13.88
C THR A 600 33.36 -0.99 -13.26
N ILE A 601 34.49 -1.66 -12.97
CA ILE A 601 35.66 -1.04 -12.35
C ILE A 601 36.32 0.02 -13.27
N ASP A 602 36.32 -0.22 -14.59
CA ASP A 602 36.84 0.70 -15.58
C ASP A 602 35.95 1.95 -15.74
N GLY A 603 34.69 1.90 -15.28
CA GLY A 603 33.77 3.04 -15.25
C GLY A 603 33.96 4.00 -14.06
N PHE A 604 34.76 3.64 -13.05
CA PHE A 604 34.97 4.46 -11.86
C PHE A 604 35.90 5.64 -12.14
N ALA A 605 35.46 6.85 -11.79
CA ALA A 605 36.24 8.07 -12.00
C ALA A 605 37.44 8.18 -11.05
N ASN A 606 37.29 7.71 -9.80
CA ASN A 606 38.36 7.76 -8.79
C ASN A 606 38.34 6.50 -7.91
N ARG A 607 39.25 5.56 -8.16
CA ARG A 607 39.36 4.31 -7.40
C ARG A 607 39.81 4.47 -5.94
N ASN A 608 40.31 5.65 -5.56
CA ASN A 608 40.69 5.96 -4.17
C ASN A 608 39.57 6.65 -3.37
N SER A 609 38.43 6.97 -4.02
CA SER A 609 37.28 7.62 -3.39
C SER A 609 36.02 7.31 -4.20
N LEU A 610 35.47 6.12 -4.00
CA LEU A 610 34.25 5.65 -4.64
C LEU A 610 33.04 6.48 -4.22
N THR A 611 32.13 6.74 -5.17
CA THR A 611 30.83 7.35 -4.88
C THR A 611 29.84 6.30 -4.37
N ASN A 612 28.68 6.73 -3.87
CA ASN A 612 27.58 5.80 -3.58
C ASN A 612 27.16 5.02 -4.85
N GLY A 613 27.08 5.69 -5.99
CA GLY A 613 26.80 5.08 -7.30
C GLY A 613 27.78 3.96 -7.65
N ASP A 614 29.09 4.21 -7.50
CA ASP A 614 30.13 3.20 -7.71
C ASP A 614 29.91 1.98 -6.80
N THR A 615 29.62 2.20 -5.51
CA THR A 615 29.36 1.09 -4.57
C THR A 615 28.12 0.28 -4.92
N PHE A 616 27.06 0.93 -5.40
CA PHE A 616 25.84 0.24 -5.83
C PHE A 616 26.07 -0.60 -7.08
N MET A 617 26.93 -0.14 -7.99
CA MET A 617 27.33 -0.92 -9.17
C MET A 617 28.15 -2.16 -8.79
N ILE A 618 29.03 -2.06 -7.77
CA ILE A 618 29.73 -3.23 -7.22
C ILE A 618 28.71 -4.22 -6.62
N VAL A 619 27.77 -3.73 -5.80
CA VAL A 619 26.74 -4.60 -5.20
C VAL A 619 25.92 -5.29 -6.28
N ARG A 620 25.51 -4.58 -7.33
CA ARG A 620 24.81 -5.17 -8.48
C ARG A 620 25.61 -6.31 -9.09
N ASP A 621 26.89 -6.11 -9.41
CA ASP A 621 27.72 -7.17 -10.01
C ASP A 621 27.81 -8.40 -9.12
N VAL A 622 28.01 -8.20 -7.81
CA VAL A 622 28.08 -9.30 -6.85
C VAL A 622 26.76 -10.07 -6.82
N MET A 623 25.63 -9.38 -6.85
CA MET A 623 24.32 -10.02 -6.87
C MET A 623 24.06 -10.76 -8.19
N GLU A 624 24.26 -10.12 -9.32
CA GLU A 624 23.96 -10.68 -10.64
C GLU A 624 24.87 -11.85 -11.00
N TYR A 625 26.18 -11.68 -10.80
CA TYR A 625 27.19 -12.64 -11.26
C TYR A 625 27.71 -13.56 -10.16
N GLY A 626 27.67 -13.10 -8.91
CA GLY A 626 28.12 -13.90 -7.77
C GLY A 626 27.01 -14.74 -7.15
N VAL A 627 25.81 -14.18 -7.01
CA VAL A 627 24.65 -14.84 -6.36
C VAL A 627 23.61 -15.35 -7.37
N GLY A 628 23.53 -14.74 -8.55
CA GLY A 628 22.54 -15.09 -9.58
C GLY A 628 21.19 -14.38 -9.44
N VAL A 629 21.16 -13.22 -8.79
CA VAL A 629 19.96 -12.39 -8.60
C VAL A 629 20.03 -11.15 -9.48
N THR A 630 19.04 -10.95 -10.34
CA THR A 630 18.93 -9.78 -11.22
C THR A 630 17.81 -8.84 -10.79
N PHE A 631 17.90 -7.58 -11.23
CA PHE A 631 16.95 -6.52 -10.90
C PHE A 631 16.54 -5.83 -12.20
N ASP A 632 15.61 -6.45 -12.94
CA ASP A 632 15.31 -6.09 -14.34
C ASP A 632 13.92 -5.52 -14.59
#